data_AF-A0A1G5UHA4-F1
#
_entry.id   AF-A0A1G5UHA4-F1
#
_cell.length_a   1.000
_cell.length_b   1.000
_cell.length_c   1.000
_cell.angle_alpha   90.00
_cell.angle_beta   90.00
_cell.angle_gamma   90.00
#
_symmetry.space_group_name_H-M   'P 1'
#
loop_
_entity.id
_entity.type
_entity.pdbx_description
1 polymer ?
#
loop_
_entity_poly.entity_id
_entity_poly.type
_entity_poly.pdbx_seq_one_letter_code
_entity_poly.pdbx_strand_id
1 'polypeptide(L)'
;MKLEDHPTVRRMRAVGLADGTVARRPFSAEELRKLALECGADDMGFVEIDRAELEPQRDEILRHYPWTRSLVSIVVKMAQAPIRGTPRSVANLEFHRAGHDTNAICADLVVRLQDRGIRAVNPAMGFPMEMNHHPGHATWIVAHKPVAVAAGLGRMGIHRNVIHPKFGNFILLGTVLLDQDIDVPDAPIDYNPCLECKLCVAACPVGAIKLEGEFDFQACFTHNYREFMGGFTDWVEQIADSRDALDYRRRVNEPETASMWQSLTYGANYKSAYCIAVCPAGEDVIGSYLRDKGAHRREVLKPLQDRPEPIYVVAGTDAEEIARRKWKHKTIKPVGNGMTPRTISGLLTFMPIVFQRAQARDLDAVFHFTFTGAESRQATITVRDGKIAVREGLVDKPDLRVMADAKTWLGFLAKEKSLVWALARRKIRVSGNPRLLLAFGKCFPSPEIRHKAVEIVPEASLLRPAILPYERNDEATGKVRWFGELELRDVEQVTHEVRTFRFVDPRGGEIPFRHVAGQYLTLEITRQGIPIRRSYTIASSPTWRDRIEITVKREEHGAVSRWLHDEMRPGDRIKVEAPSGSFVFSGTEWPTVVLIGGGVGITPMMSSVRYLTETDWPGTIYLLLSFRSSRDYIFRDEIEALRKRNPRLKVSVTMPEPGQAGWDGHTGRIDARFVRAAVPDVVLHRAHICGPTPMMDAVKAVLLDLGVPAGQIRMEAFGTDRRDPTKKGGRSGKIVGKVTFLDSRKSAPAREGATVLDAAGDVKVRIDSACRSGTCGTCMVKLRTGKVHMAVQDALSDGDREDGYILACQAEPEGDVELEA
;
A
#
# COMPACT_ATOMS: atom_id res chain seq x y z
N MET A 1 -8.34 60.71 9.92
CA MET A 1 -9.75 61.04 9.67
C MET A 1 -10.54 60.58 10.90
N LYS A 2 -11.37 61.44 11.51
CA LYS A 2 -12.22 61.02 12.64
C LYS A 2 -13.36 60.14 12.12
N LEU A 3 -13.87 59.23 12.95
CA LEU A 3 -14.94 58.30 12.56
C LEU A 3 -16.17 59.05 12.05
N GLU A 4 -16.54 60.16 12.71
CA GLU A 4 -17.65 61.05 12.31
C GLU A 4 -17.50 61.60 10.88
N ASP A 5 -16.26 61.81 10.44
CA ASP A 5 -15.94 62.45 9.17
C ASP A 5 -15.85 61.44 8.02
N HIS A 6 -15.87 60.13 8.33
CA HIS A 6 -15.80 59.09 7.31
C HIS A 6 -17.03 59.16 6.39
N PRO A 7 -16.88 59.23 5.06
CA PRO A 7 -17.99 59.40 4.12
C PRO A 7 -19.11 58.35 4.29
N THR A 8 -18.75 57.10 4.54
CA THR A 8 -19.71 56.02 4.84
C THR A 8 -20.49 56.25 6.13
N VAL A 9 -19.84 56.74 7.20
CA VAL A 9 -20.50 57.00 8.49
C VAL A 9 -21.50 58.15 8.36
N ARG A 10 -21.14 59.22 7.65
CA ARG A 10 -22.05 60.33 7.36
C ARG A 10 -23.23 59.87 6.50
N ARG A 11 -22.99 59.03 5.50
CA ARG A 11 -24.04 58.45 4.65
C ARG A 11 -24.99 57.57 5.45
N MET A 12 -24.49 56.66 6.28
CA MET A 12 -25.33 55.78 7.11
C MET A 12 -26.12 56.54 8.16
N ARG A 13 -25.54 57.57 8.79
CA ARG A 13 -26.28 58.44 9.72
C ARG A 13 -27.39 59.24 9.00
N ALA A 14 -27.17 59.65 7.75
CA ALA A 14 -28.17 60.35 6.95
C ALA A 14 -29.33 59.47 6.49
N VAL A 15 -29.09 58.17 6.27
CA VAL A 15 -30.12 57.18 5.92
C VAL A 15 -30.88 56.67 7.16
N GLY A 16 -30.41 57.01 8.36
CA GLY A 16 -30.92 56.52 9.63
C GLY A 16 -30.26 55.20 10.01
N LEU A 17 -29.63 55.14 11.18
CA LEU A 17 -29.16 53.88 11.76
C LEU A 17 -30.39 53.16 12.30
N ALA A 18 -30.71 51.98 11.75
CA ALA A 18 -31.78 51.14 12.27
C ALA A 18 -31.47 50.80 13.73
N ASP A 19 -32.38 51.18 14.63
CA ASP A 19 -32.23 50.93 16.06
C ASP A 19 -32.34 49.42 16.29
N GLY A 20 -31.28 48.79 16.82
CA GLY A 20 -31.18 47.34 17.00
C GLY A 20 -32.12 46.75 18.06
N THR A 21 -33.09 47.53 18.54
CA THR A 21 -34.00 47.27 19.67
C THR A 21 -35.45 47.06 19.23
N VAL A 22 -35.77 47.10 17.94
CA VAL A 22 -37.11 46.74 17.45
C VAL A 22 -37.33 45.25 17.69
N ALA A 23 -38.37 44.92 18.48
CA ALA A 23 -38.82 43.54 18.67
C ALA A 23 -39.06 42.89 17.30
N ARG A 24 -38.14 42.02 16.89
CA ARG A 24 -38.23 41.33 15.61
C ARG A 24 -39.35 40.30 15.72
N ARG A 25 -40.39 40.45 14.88
CA ARG A 25 -41.42 39.41 14.73
C ARG A 25 -40.74 38.09 14.37
N PRO A 26 -41.25 36.92 14.81
CA PRO A 26 -40.73 35.64 14.36
C PRO A 26 -40.70 35.56 12.83
N PHE A 27 -39.69 34.92 12.27
CA PHE A 27 -39.58 34.71 10.83
C PHE A 27 -40.57 33.62 10.40
N SER A 28 -41.19 33.78 9.24
CA SER A 28 -42.15 32.80 8.73
C SER A 28 -41.46 31.48 8.38
N ALA A 29 -41.91 30.39 8.99
CA ALA A 29 -41.49 29.03 8.67
C ALA A 29 -41.69 28.68 7.17
N GLU A 30 -42.80 29.14 6.58
CA GLU A 30 -43.13 28.92 5.18
C GLU A 30 -42.17 29.67 4.25
N GLU A 31 -41.89 30.94 4.54
CA GLU A 31 -40.94 31.74 3.77
C GLU A 31 -39.52 31.15 3.86
N LEU A 32 -39.13 30.66 5.02
CA LEU A 32 -37.82 30.05 5.24
C LEU A 32 -37.67 28.74 4.46
N ARG A 33 -38.72 27.92 4.46
CA ARG A 33 -38.80 26.68 3.68
C ARG A 33 -38.67 26.97 2.20
N LYS A 34 -39.43 27.94 1.70
CA LYS A 34 -39.33 28.38 0.31
C LYS A 34 -37.90 28.84 -0.02
N LEU A 35 -37.30 29.65 0.85
CA LEU A 35 -35.96 30.18 0.65
C LEU A 35 -34.90 29.07 0.58
N ALA A 36 -34.93 28.10 1.49
CA ALA A 36 -33.96 27.00 1.48
C ALA A 36 -34.12 26.08 0.27
N LEU A 37 -35.36 25.81 -0.17
CA LEU A 37 -35.63 25.06 -1.40
C LEU A 37 -35.12 25.81 -2.64
N GLU A 38 -35.30 27.13 -2.69
CA GLU A 38 -34.72 27.98 -3.75
C GLU A 38 -33.19 28.01 -3.76
N CYS A 39 -32.56 27.87 -2.59
CA CYS A 39 -31.11 27.71 -2.45
C CYS A 39 -30.63 26.31 -2.88
N GLY A 40 -31.53 25.32 -2.98
CA GLY A 40 -31.24 23.97 -3.47
C GLY A 40 -31.33 22.84 -2.44
N ALA A 41 -31.86 23.08 -1.24
CA ALA A 41 -32.14 22.00 -0.29
C ALA A 41 -33.21 21.04 -0.83
N ASP A 42 -33.09 19.74 -0.56
CA ASP A 42 -34.13 18.74 -0.91
C ASP A 42 -35.26 18.70 0.14
N ASP A 43 -34.93 18.99 1.40
CA ASP A 43 -35.88 19.21 2.50
C ASP A 43 -35.21 20.06 3.58
N MET A 44 -36.01 20.60 4.51
CA MET A 44 -35.49 21.32 5.67
C MET A 44 -36.46 21.29 6.84
N GLY A 45 -35.94 21.62 8.02
CA GLY A 45 -36.75 21.79 9.21
C GLY A 45 -36.08 22.73 10.20
N PHE A 46 -36.82 23.14 11.20
CA PHE A 46 -36.38 24.16 12.14
C PHE A 46 -36.61 23.76 13.60
N VAL A 47 -35.70 24.20 14.46
CA VAL A 47 -35.71 23.91 15.89
C VAL A 47 -35.18 25.10 16.67
N GLU A 48 -35.87 25.45 17.75
CA GLU A 48 -35.43 26.51 18.67
C GLU A 48 -34.25 25.99 19.52
N ILE A 49 -33.28 26.86 19.82
CA ILE A 49 -32.08 26.49 20.59
C ILE A 49 -32.43 25.94 21.99
N ASP A 50 -33.57 26.38 22.54
CA ASP A 50 -34.01 26.03 23.88
C ASP A 50 -34.76 24.70 23.98
N ARG A 51 -34.91 23.97 22.87
CA ARG A 51 -35.48 22.62 22.85
C ARG A 51 -34.63 21.63 23.64
N ALA A 52 -35.31 20.75 24.39
CA ALA A 52 -34.66 19.76 25.26
C ALA A 52 -33.77 18.79 24.47
N GLU A 53 -34.14 18.48 23.22
CA GLU A 53 -33.36 17.63 22.32
C GLU A 53 -31.99 18.21 21.97
N LEU A 54 -31.79 19.51 22.14
CA LEU A 54 -30.52 20.21 21.87
C LEU A 54 -29.68 20.46 23.13
N GLU A 55 -30.18 20.14 24.33
CA GLU A 55 -29.45 20.31 25.61
C GLU A 55 -27.99 19.82 25.53
N PRO A 56 -27.67 18.64 24.96
CA PRO A 56 -26.29 18.12 24.96
C PRO A 56 -25.27 18.95 24.17
N GLN A 57 -25.71 19.87 23.30
CA GLN A 57 -24.84 20.70 22.46
C GLN A 57 -25.12 22.21 22.59
N ARG A 58 -26.17 22.60 23.33
CA ARG A 58 -26.63 23.99 23.46
C ARG A 58 -25.51 24.91 23.92
N ASP A 59 -24.85 24.56 25.02
CA ASP A 59 -23.81 25.38 25.63
C ASP A 59 -22.61 25.58 24.71
N GLU A 60 -22.28 24.58 23.89
CA GLU A 60 -21.20 24.70 22.91
C GLU A 60 -21.61 25.67 21.79
N ILE A 61 -22.82 25.55 21.26
CA ILE A 61 -23.33 26.45 20.22
C ILE A 61 -23.37 27.90 20.73
N LEU A 62 -23.93 28.12 21.93
CA LEU A 62 -24.05 29.46 22.52
C LEU A 62 -22.69 30.05 22.93
N ARG A 63 -21.68 29.22 23.22
CA ARG A 63 -20.31 29.71 23.45
C ARG A 63 -19.74 30.39 22.21
N HIS A 64 -19.96 29.82 21.03
CA HIS A 64 -19.44 30.37 19.76
C HIS A 64 -20.39 31.43 19.16
N TYR A 65 -21.70 31.25 19.34
CA TYR A 65 -22.75 32.10 18.78
C TYR A 65 -23.84 32.41 19.82
N PRO A 66 -23.58 33.30 20.80
CA PRO A 66 -24.46 33.55 21.95
C PRO A 66 -25.80 34.20 21.59
N TRP A 67 -25.94 34.69 20.36
CA TRP A 67 -27.15 35.31 19.82
C TRP A 67 -28.09 34.28 19.16
N THR A 68 -27.69 33.02 19.07
CA THR A 68 -28.48 31.98 18.40
C THR A 68 -29.81 31.77 19.14
N ARG A 69 -30.92 31.85 18.42
CA ARG A 69 -32.28 31.57 18.90
C ARG A 69 -32.88 30.34 18.23
N SER A 70 -32.60 30.16 16.94
CA SER A 70 -33.12 29.04 16.16
C SER A 70 -32.05 28.42 15.26
N LEU A 71 -32.29 27.17 14.86
CA LEU A 71 -31.45 26.39 13.96
C LEU A 71 -32.31 25.87 12.81
N VAL A 72 -31.77 25.98 11.59
CA VAL A 72 -32.36 25.46 10.35
C VAL A 72 -31.55 24.25 9.92
N SER A 73 -32.11 23.06 10.05
CA SER A 73 -31.51 21.85 9.49
C SER A 73 -31.92 21.71 8.03
N ILE A 74 -30.97 21.51 7.14
CA ILE A 74 -31.24 21.23 5.73
C ILE A 74 -30.82 19.80 5.37
N VAL A 75 -31.50 19.23 4.39
CA VAL A 75 -31.23 17.92 3.81
C VAL A 75 -30.79 18.10 2.38
N VAL A 76 -29.66 17.48 2.03
CA VAL A 76 -29.21 17.28 0.65
C VAL A 76 -29.24 15.79 0.35
N LYS A 77 -29.97 15.40 -0.68
CA LYS A 77 -30.13 14.01 -1.10
C LYS A 77 -28.88 13.54 -1.83
N MET A 78 -28.47 12.32 -1.50
CA MET A 78 -27.41 11.60 -2.19
C MET A 78 -27.97 10.60 -3.19
N ALA A 79 -27.27 10.43 -4.31
CA ALA A 79 -27.53 9.40 -5.27
C ALA A 79 -27.25 8.01 -4.65
N GLN A 80 -28.23 7.12 -4.74
CA GLN A 80 -28.17 5.81 -4.09
C GLN A 80 -27.13 4.88 -4.74
N ALA A 81 -27.05 4.86 -6.07
CA ALA A 81 -26.22 3.92 -6.82
C ALA A 81 -24.71 4.10 -6.56
N PRO A 82 -24.15 5.33 -6.56
CA PRO A 82 -22.77 5.57 -6.14
C PRO A 82 -22.41 5.00 -4.77
N ILE A 83 -23.32 5.12 -3.80
CA ILE A 83 -23.12 4.65 -2.42
C ILE A 83 -23.28 3.13 -2.29
N ARG A 84 -24.19 2.53 -3.07
CA ARG A 84 -24.42 1.07 -3.11
C ARG A 84 -23.31 0.29 -3.81
N GLY A 85 -22.52 0.95 -4.65
CA GLY A 85 -21.41 0.35 -5.39
C GLY A 85 -20.27 -0.15 -4.50
N THR A 86 -19.52 -1.13 -5.02
CA THR A 86 -18.27 -1.60 -4.40
C THR A 86 -17.07 -0.64 -4.57
N PRO A 87 -16.96 0.21 -5.61
CA PRO A 87 -15.85 1.16 -5.72
C PRO A 87 -15.94 2.27 -4.68
N ARG A 88 -14.98 2.34 -3.76
CA ARG A 88 -14.95 3.37 -2.70
C ARG A 88 -14.81 4.78 -3.25
N SER A 89 -14.08 4.95 -4.35
CA SER A 89 -13.86 6.27 -4.97
C SER A 89 -15.18 6.89 -5.43
N VAL A 90 -16.10 6.08 -5.97
CA VAL A 90 -17.40 6.56 -6.45
C VAL A 90 -18.31 6.99 -5.29
N ALA A 91 -18.36 6.21 -4.21
CA ALA A 91 -19.09 6.61 -3.01
C ALA A 91 -18.50 7.87 -2.34
N ASN A 92 -17.16 7.98 -2.29
CA ASN A 92 -16.51 9.17 -1.74
C ASN A 92 -16.74 10.43 -2.58
N LEU A 93 -16.70 10.32 -3.92
CA LEU A 93 -17.04 11.43 -4.80
C LEU A 93 -18.46 11.95 -4.50
N GLU A 94 -19.39 11.03 -4.25
CA GLU A 94 -20.76 11.36 -3.88
C GLU A 94 -20.87 12.03 -2.51
N PHE A 95 -20.13 11.57 -1.49
CA PHE A 95 -20.06 12.24 -0.19
C PHE A 95 -19.45 13.64 -0.30
N HIS A 96 -18.40 13.81 -1.10
CA HIS A 96 -17.74 15.10 -1.32
C HIS A 96 -18.64 16.07 -2.06
N ARG A 97 -19.32 15.62 -3.12
CA ARG A 97 -20.35 16.41 -3.83
C ARG A 97 -21.42 16.88 -2.86
N ALA A 98 -22.06 15.95 -2.14
CA ALA A 98 -23.13 16.31 -1.20
C ALA A 98 -22.63 17.26 -0.11
N GLY A 99 -21.39 17.10 0.36
CA GLY A 99 -20.74 18.02 1.30
C GLY A 99 -20.56 19.41 0.73
N HIS A 100 -20.04 19.54 -0.49
CA HIS A 100 -19.93 20.84 -1.16
C HIS A 100 -21.30 21.48 -1.38
N ASP A 101 -22.28 20.72 -1.87
CA ASP A 101 -23.64 21.20 -2.10
C ASP A 101 -24.26 21.71 -0.81
N THR A 102 -24.18 20.96 0.30
CA THR A 102 -24.75 21.40 1.58
C THR A 102 -24.06 22.66 2.12
N ASN A 103 -22.74 22.83 1.92
CA ASN A 103 -22.06 24.07 2.32
C ASN A 103 -22.51 25.26 1.46
N ALA A 104 -22.61 25.05 0.14
CA ALA A 104 -23.03 26.07 -0.80
C ALA A 104 -24.48 26.52 -0.54
N ILE A 105 -25.39 25.57 -0.31
CA ILE A 105 -26.79 25.84 0.01
C ILE A 105 -26.90 26.61 1.34
N CYS A 106 -26.22 26.16 2.40
CA CYS A 106 -26.22 26.88 3.67
C CYS A 106 -25.63 28.29 3.54
N ALA A 107 -24.57 28.47 2.74
CA ALA A 107 -23.95 29.77 2.53
C ALA A 107 -24.87 30.73 1.75
N ASP A 108 -25.52 30.28 0.68
CA ASP A 108 -26.50 31.08 -0.06
C ASP A 108 -27.68 31.47 0.83
N LEU A 109 -28.19 30.52 1.63
CA LEU A 109 -29.25 30.78 2.59
C LEU A 109 -28.84 31.87 3.60
N VAL A 110 -27.62 31.80 4.16
CA VAL A 110 -27.09 32.82 5.06
C VAL A 110 -27.04 34.20 4.40
N VAL A 111 -26.54 34.31 3.17
CA VAL A 111 -26.48 35.59 2.44
C VAL A 111 -27.88 36.16 2.24
N ARG A 112 -28.83 35.34 1.77
CA ARG A 112 -30.21 35.79 1.54
C ARG A 112 -30.95 36.18 2.81
N LEU A 113 -30.64 35.54 3.94
CA LEU A 113 -31.16 35.94 5.26
C LEU A 113 -30.56 37.27 5.72
N GLN A 114 -29.26 37.49 5.48
CA GLN A 114 -28.59 38.75 5.78
C GLN A 114 -29.14 39.92 4.96
N ASP A 115 -29.47 39.70 3.68
CA ASP A 115 -30.15 40.70 2.83
C ASP A 115 -31.53 41.10 3.37
N ARG A 116 -32.13 40.26 4.23
CA ARG A 116 -33.39 40.52 4.94
C ARG A 116 -33.16 41.07 6.36
N GLY A 117 -31.93 41.39 6.73
CA GLY A 117 -31.56 41.94 8.03
C GLY A 117 -31.46 40.91 9.16
N ILE A 118 -31.40 39.61 8.83
CA ILE A 118 -31.37 38.51 9.78
C ILE A 118 -29.93 38.06 9.96
N ARG A 119 -29.48 37.95 11.20
CA ARG A 119 -28.13 37.44 11.46
C ARG A 119 -28.17 35.92 11.36
N ALA A 120 -27.38 35.39 10.44
CA ALA A 120 -27.26 33.97 10.22
C ALA A 120 -25.79 33.54 10.06
N VAL A 121 -25.49 32.29 10.40
CA VAL A 121 -24.18 31.68 10.16
C VAL A 121 -24.33 30.21 9.72
N ASN A 122 -23.43 29.77 8.86
CA ASN A 122 -23.28 28.37 8.45
C ASN A 122 -22.05 27.76 9.15
N PRO A 123 -22.22 27.03 10.26
CA PRO A 123 -21.17 26.14 10.77
C PRO A 123 -20.87 25.04 9.75
N ALA A 124 -19.59 24.70 9.58
CA ALA A 124 -19.19 23.64 8.66
C ALA A 124 -19.89 22.31 8.98
N MET A 125 -20.46 21.63 7.95
CA MET A 125 -21.12 20.32 8.15
C MET A 125 -20.16 19.21 8.63
N GLY A 126 -18.86 19.44 8.49
CA GLY A 126 -17.83 18.47 8.78
C GLY A 126 -16.41 19.03 8.67
N PHE A 127 -16.12 19.89 7.70
CA PHE A 127 -14.77 20.46 7.52
C PHE A 127 -14.85 21.93 7.06
N PRO A 128 -13.94 22.82 7.54
CA PRO A 128 -12.89 22.58 8.53
C PRO A 128 -13.42 22.36 9.96
N MET A 129 -12.54 21.96 10.89
CA MET A 129 -12.86 21.62 12.28
C MET A 129 -12.02 22.45 13.27
N GLU A 130 -12.56 22.66 14.47
CA GLU A 130 -11.90 23.36 15.57
C GLU A 130 -10.85 22.48 16.27
N MET A 131 -9.72 22.29 15.60
CA MET A 131 -8.67 21.37 16.04
C MET A 131 -7.91 21.84 17.28
N ASN A 132 -7.82 23.15 17.51
CA ASN A 132 -7.09 23.72 18.66
C ASN A 132 -7.71 23.37 20.02
N HIS A 133 -8.99 23.00 20.03
CA HIS A 133 -9.73 22.68 21.25
C HIS A 133 -9.84 21.16 21.50
N HIS A 134 -9.32 20.33 20.61
CA HIS A 134 -9.29 18.87 20.76
C HIS A 134 -8.19 18.43 21.75
N PRO A 135 -8.44 17.50 22.69
CA PRO A 135 -9.67 16.71 22.90
C PRO A 135 -10.64 17.30 23.94
N GLY A 136 -10.42 18.53 24.41
CA GLY A 136 -11.16 19.13 25.54
C GLY A 136 -12.57 19.65 25.22
N HIS A 137 -12.83 20.01 23.96
CA HIS A 137 -14.12 20.50 23.47
C HIS A 137 -14.52 19.85 22.14
N ALA A 138 -15.75 20.09 21.69
CA ALA A 138 -16.24 19.57 20.41
C ALA A 138 -15.44 20.16 19.24
N THR A 139 -14.94 19.30 18.35
CA THR A 139 -14.26 19.70 17.11
C THR A 139 -15.22 20.25 16.06
N TRP A 140 -16.51 19.94 16.19
CA TRP A 140 -17.60 20.48 15.39
C TRP A 140 -18.52 21.29 16.28
N ILE A 141 -18.88 22.50 15.84
CA ILE A 141 -19.72 23.42 16.61
C ILE A 141 -21.16 22.88 16.71
N VAL A 142 -21.64 22.19 15.68
CA VAL A 142 -23.01 21.65 15.62
C VAL A 142 -22.97 20.15 15.37
N ALA A 143 -23.69 19.39 16.20
CA ALA A 143 -24.03 18.01 15.92
C ALA A 143 -25.31 17.97 15.08
N HIS A 144 -25.16 17.91 13.75
CA HIS A 144 -26.27 18.03 12.79
C HIS A 144 -27.35 16.94 12.93
N LYS A 145 -26.98 15.71 13.33
CA LYS A 145 -27.94 14.60 13.42
C LYS A 145 -29.04 14.83 14.49
N PRO A 146 -28.71 15.19 15.76
CA PRO A 146 -29.72 15.60 16.73
C PRO A 146 -30.59 16.76 16.26
N VAL A 147 -30.01 17.77 15.60
CA VAL A 147 -30.78 18.92 15.07
C VAL A 147 -31.80 18.44 14.04
N ALA A 148 -31.41 17.61 13.08
CA ALA A 148 -32.32 17.06 12.08
C ALA A 148 -33.45 16.21 12.70
N VAL A 149 -33.16 15.43 13.74
CA VAL A 149 -34.18 14.66 14.47
C VAL A 149 -35.15 15.60 15.20
N ALA A 150 -34.63 16.62 15.89
CA ALA A 150 -35.44 17.59 16.62
C ALA A 150 -36.34 18.43 15.69
N ALA A 151 -35.84 18.70 14.48
CA ALA A 151 -36.52 19.39 13.39
C ALA A 151 -37.44 18.50 12.54
N GLY A 152 -37.71 17.25 12.94
CA GLY A 152 -38.68 16.40 12.25
C GLY A 152 -38.21 15.76 10.93
N LEU A 153 -36.93 15.83 10.60
CA LEU A 153 -36.40 15.32 9.32
C LEU A 153 -36.10 13.82 9.32
N GLY A 154 -36.33 13.13 10.43
CA GLY A 154 -36.16 11.69 10.53
C GLY A 154 -35.85 11.20 11.93
N ARG A 155 -35.47 9.92 12.04
CA ARG A 155 -35.02 9.29 13.30
C ARG A 155 -33.70 8.57 13.11
N MET A 156 -33.00 8.40 14.22
CA MET A 156 -31.76 7.62 14.24
C MET A 156 -32.05 6.14 14.00
N GLY A 157 -31.48 5.57 12.94
CA GLY A 157 -31.46 4.12 12.74
C GLY A 157 -30.46 3.42 13.67
N ILE A 158 -30.51 2.09 13.75
CA ILE A 158 -29.54 1.30 14.54
C ILE A 158 -28.09 1.52 14.11
N HIS A 159 -27.85 1.92 12.86
CA HIS A 159 -26.53 2.28 12.34
C HIS A 159 -26.07 3.70 12.70
N ARG A 160 -26.82 4.44 13.54
CA ARG A 160 -26.51 5.80 14.00
C ARG A 160 -26.41 6.86 12.89
N ASN A 161 -27.16 6.68 11.79
CA ASN A 161 -27.44 7.75 10.83
C ASN A 161 -28.94 8.08 10.89
N VAL A 162 -29.27 9.33 10.59
CA VAL A 162 -30.66 9.76 10.44
C VAL A 162 -31.22 9.08 9.19
N ILE A 163 -32.40 8.50 9.34
CA ILE A 163 -33.19 7.95 8.22
C ILE A 163 -34.35 8.92 8.01
N HIS A 164 -34.32 9.60 6.86
CA HIS A 164 -35.39 10.45 6.38
C HIS A 164 -36.59 9.58 5.93
N PRO A 165 -37.85 9.96 6.24
CA PRO A 165 -39.05 9.27 5.78
C PRO A 165 -39.05 8.97 4.27
N LYS A 166 -38.74 10.00 3.48
CA LYS A 166 -38.70 9.92 2.01
C LYS A 166 -37.38 9.39 1.45
N PHE A 167 -36.27 10.08 1.72
CA PHE A 167 -34.97 9.81 1.09
C PHE A 167 -34.15 8.68 1.76
N GLY A 168 -34.61 8.13 2.88
CA GLY A 168 -33.85 7.15 3.64
C GLY A 168 -32.63 7.78 4.32
N ASN A 169 -31.55 7.00 4.47
CA ASN A 169 -30.27 7.53 4.98
C ASN A 169 -29.32 8.02 3.88
N PHE A 170 -29.79 8.13 2.63
CA PHE A 170 -29.05 8.72 1.51
C PHE A 170 -29.18 10.25 1.55
N ILE A 171 -28.83 10.82 2.69
CA ILE A 171 -28.90 12.26 2.95
C ILE A 171 -27.62 12.76 3.62
N LEU A 172 -27.27 13.99 3.33
CA LEU A 172 -26.31 14.77 4.11
C LEU A 172 -27.02 15.95 4.75
N LEU A 173 -26.55 16.34 5.93
CA LEU A 173 -27.20 17.34 6.77
C LEU A 173 -26.31 18.59 6.89
N GLY A 174 -26.93 19.75 6.79
CA GLY A 174 -26.34 21.04 7.14
C GLY A 174 -27.18 21.73 8.20
N THR A 175 -26.61 22.72 8.89
CA THR A 175 -27.38 23.53 9.84
C THR A 175 -26.99 25.00 9.72
N VAL A 176 -27.97 25.89 9.65
CA VAL A 176 -27.77 27.34 9.74
C VAL A 176 -28.29 27.82 11.09
N LEU A 177 -27.52 28.66 11.80
CA LEU A 177 -27.94 29.26 13.07
C LEU A 177 -28.48 30.68 12.82
N LEU A 178 -29.54 31.07 13.52
CA LEU A 178 -30.27 32.32 13.34
C LEU A 178 -30.37 33.11 14.65
N ASP A 179 -30.39 34.45 14.60
CA ASP A 179 -30.70 35.33 15.74
C ASP A 179 -32.19 35.62 15.93
N GLN A 180 -33.06 34.83 15.32
CA GLN A 180 -34.50 35.09 15.27
C GLN A 180 -35.31 33.82 15.61
N ASP A 181 -36.46 34.01 16.26
CA ASP A 181 -37.45 32.96 16.47
C ASP A 181 -38.19 32.64 15.16
N ILE A 182 -38.74 31.43 15.05
CA ILE A 182 -39.53 30.99 13.89
C ILE A 182 -40.98 30.80 14.38
N ASP A 183 -41.97 31.29 13.63
CA ASP A 183 -43.37 31.35 14.07
C ASP A 183 -44.02 29.99 14.33
N VAL A 184 -43.62 28.95 13.60
CA VAL A 184 -44.11 27.58 13.75
C VAL A 184 -42.91 26.63 13.72
N PRO A 185 -42.37 26.17 14.88
CA PRO A 185 -41.25 25.23 14.90
C PRO A 185 -41.69 23.79 14.57
N ASP A 186 -40.77 22.98 14.02
CA ASP A 186 -41.04 21.58 13.71
C ASP A 186 -40.94 20.70 14.97
N ALA A 187 -41.50 19.50 14.88
CA ALA A 187 -41.44 18.49 15.93
C ALA A 187 -40.83 17.19 15.41
N PRO A 188 -40.17 16.39 16.27
CA PRO A 188 -39.73 15.05 15.89
C PRO A 188 -40.90 14.22 15.37
N ILE A 189 -40.66 13.47 14.30
CA ILE A 189 -41.65 12.50 13.82
C ILE A 189 -41.93 11.42 14.88
N ASP A 190 -43.16 10.93 14.88
CA ASP A 190 -43.75 10.02 15.88
C ASP A 190 -43.41 8.54 15.65
N TYR A 191 -42.76 8.21 14.53
CA TYR A 191 -42.31 6.85 14.19
C TYR A 191 -40.84 6.82 13.79
N ASN A 192 -40.20 5.64 13.89
CA ASN A 192 -38.83 5.43 13.40
C ASN A 192 -38.86 4.79 12.00
N PRO A 193 -38.33 5.44 10.95
CA PRO A 193 -38.28 4.85 9.60
C PRO A 193 -37.39 3.60 9.48
N CYS A 194 -36.59 3.28 10.51
CA CYS A 194 -35.77 2.07 10.51
C CYS A 194 -36.62 0.80 10.45
N LEU A 195 -36.39 -0.04 9.43
CA LEU A 195 -37.10 -1.32 9.28
C LEU A 195 -36.61 -2.46 10.19
N GLU A 196 -35.60 -2.19 11.02
CA GLU A 196 -34.92 -3.19 11.85
C GLU A 196 -34.43 -4.46 11.14
N CYS A 197 -34.26 -4.43 9.80
CA CYS A 197 -33.89 -5.56 8.95
C CYS A 197 -32.49 -6.16 9.20
N LYS A 198 -31.69 -5.52 10.08
CA LYS A 198 -30.32 -5.87 10.47
C LYS A 198 -29.30 -6.00 9.32
N LEU A 199 -29.60 -5.48 8.12
CA LEU A 199 -28.65 -5.48 6.99
C LEU A 199 -27.37 -4.71 7.29
N CYS A 200 -27.46 -3.57 7.99
CA CYS A 200 -26.28 -2.79 8.39
C CYS A 200 -25.40 -3.52 9.41
N VAL A 201 -25.98 -4.32 10.31
CA VAL A 201 -25.27 -5.21 11.23
C VAL A 201 -24.54 -6.31 10.45
N ALA A 202 -25.24 -6.93 9.50
CA ALA A 202 -24.68 -7.96 8.62
C ALA A 202 -23.52 -7.40 7.77
N ALA A 203 -23.63 -6.17 7.27
CA ALA A 203 -22.62 -5.55 6.43
C ALA A 203 -21.40 -5.03 7.21
N CYS A 204 -21.55 -4.59 8.47
CA CYS A 204 -20.49 -3.92 9.22
C CYS A 204 -19.19 -4.77 9.32
N PRO A 205 -18.04 -4.30 8.81
CA PRO A 205 -16.79 -5.05 8.80
C PRO A 205 -16.22 -5.30 10.20
N VAL A 206 -16.29 -4.30 11.07
CA VAL A 206 -15.72 -4.34 12.42
C VAL A 206 -16.73 -4.70 13.51
N GLY A 207 -17.99 -4.97 13.13
CA GLY A 207 -19.05 -5.26 14.09
C GLY A 207 -19.39 -4.09 15.01
N ALA A 208 -19.21 -2.84 14.54
CA ALA A 208 -19.53 -1.64 15.29
C ALA A 208 -21.03 -1.48 15.59
N ILE A 209 -21.90 -2.06 14.75
CA ILE A 209 -23.36 -1.99 14.91
C ILE A 209 -23.84 -3.33 15.47
N LYS A 210 -24.51 -3.34 16.62
CA LYS A 210 -25.02 -4.56 17.27
C LYS A 210 -26.51 -4.79 16.97
N LEU A 211 -27.03 -5.98 17.28
CA LEU A 211 -28.41 -6.38 16.97
C LEU A 211 -29.44 -5.57 17.76
N GLU A 212 -29.10 -5.23 18.99
CA GLU A 212 -29.92 -4.52 19.98
C GLU A 212 -29.81 -2.99 19.86
N GLY A 213 -29.15 -2.48 18.81
CA GLY A 213 -28.99 -1.04 18.56
C GLY A 213 -27.79 -0.39 19.25
N GLU A 214 -27.01 -1.16 20.01
CA GLU A 214 -25.74 -0.69 20.56
C GLU A 214 -24.73 -0.36 19.46
N PHE A 215 -23.88 0.63 19.71
CA PHE A 215 -22.90 1.12 18.76
C PHE A 215 -21.52 1.30 19.39
N ASP A 216 -20.51 0.68 18.77
CA ASP A 216 -19.11 0.83 19.11
C ASP A 216 -18.49 1.90 18.21
N PHE A 217 -18.38 3.11 18.77
CA PHE A 217 -17.82 4.25 18.06
C PHE A 217 -16.35 4.05 17.73
N GLN A 218 -15.54 3.51 18.65
CA GLN A 218 -14.11 3.35 18.43
C GLN A 218 -13.83 2.40 17.26
N ALA A 219 -14.53 1.28 17.19
CA ALA A 219 -14.42 0.35 16.07
C ALA A 219 -14.79 1.02 14.74
N CYS A 220 -15.92 1.74 14.70
CA CYS A 220 -16.35 2.46 13.50
C CYS A 220 -15.35 3.55 13.10
N PHE A 221 -14.88 4.34 14.08
CA PHE A 221 -13.93 5.42 13.90
C PHE A 221 -12.61 4.90 13.33
N THR A 222 -11.99 3.90 13.96
CA THR A 222 -10.72 3.32 13.51
C THR A 222 -10.80 2.78 12.08
N HIS A 223 -11.90 2.13 11.71
CA HIS A 223 -12.04 1.55 10.38
C HIS A 223 -12.52 2.55 9.33
N ASN A 224 -13.72 3.10 9.53
CA ASN A 224 -14.37 3.94 8.53
C ASN A 224 -13.65 5.29 8.35
N TYR A 225 -13.13 5.86 9.43
CA TYR A 225 -12.46 7.16 9.44
C TYR A 225 -10.93 7.01 9.42
N ARG A 226 -10.42 5.89 8.87
CA ARG A 226 -8.97 5.62 8.78
C ARG A 226 -8.19 6.72 8.03
N GLU A 227 -8.83 7.49 7.16
CA GLU A 227 -8.18 8.55 6.37
C GLU A 227 -8.48 9.96 6.89
N PHE A 228 -9.03 10.03 8.09
CA PHE A 228 -9.36 11.27 8.82
C PHE A 228 -8.28 11.51 9.89
N MET A 229 -8.49 12.56 10.70
CA MET A 229 -7.62 13.00 11.79
C MET A 229 -6.95 11.86 12.58
N GLY A 230 -7.71 10.93 13.16
CA GLY A 230 -7.13 9.88 14.01
C GLY A 230 -6.20 8.93 13.25
N GLY A 231 -6.56 8.58 12.01
CA GLY A 231 -5.71 7.73 11.16
C GLY A 231 -4.53 8.48 10.56
N PHE A 232 -4.66 9.77 10.28
CA PHE A 232 -3.56 10.64 9.88
C PHE A 232 -2.51 10.77 11.00
N THR A 233 -2.94 11.00 12.25
CA THR A 233 -2.03 11.06 13.40
C THR A 233 -1.27 9.74 13.56
N ASP A 234 -1.95 8.60 13.52
CA ASP A 234 -1.30 7.27 13.55
C ASP A 234 -0.33 7.07 12.38
N TRP A 235 -0.68 7.53 11.17
CA TRP A 235 0.22 7.46 10.02
C TRP A 235 1.49 8.30 10.19
N VAL A 236 1.36 9.52 10.74
CA VAL A 236 2.50 10.39 11.05
C VAL A 236 3.39 9.79 12.14
N GLU A 237 2.79 9.21 13.19
CA GLU A 237 3.54 8.49 14.23
C GLU A 237 4.30 7.30 13.63
N GLN A 238 3.69 6.55 12.71
CA GLN A 238 4.38 5.47 12.00
C GLN A 238 5.57 5.96 11.16
N ILE A 239 5.47 7.13 10.53
CA ILE A 239 6.61 7.75 9.84
C ILE A 239 7.71 8.10 10.84
N ALA A 240 7.36 8.78 11.94
CA ALA A 240 8.31 9.23 12.95
C ALA A 240 9.02 8.09 13.69
N ASP A 241 8.31 6.98 13.93
CA ASP A 241 8.82 5.78 14.61
C ASP A 241 9.59 4.82 13.69
N SER A 242 9.64 5.10 12.39
CA SER A 242 10.35 4.27 11.42
C SER A 242 11.84 4.61 11.41
N ARG A 243 12.70 3.57 11.44
CA ARG A 243 14.16 3.75 11.41
C ARG A 243 14.68 4.24 10.06
N ASP A 244 14.04 3.77 8.99
CA ASP A 244 14.37 4.07 7.60
C ASP A 244 13.14 3.82 6.70
N ALA A 245 13.29 4.04 5.39
CA ALA A 245 12.21 3.85 4.43
C ALA A 245 11.74 2.39 4.30
N LEU A 246 12.59 1.40 4.59
CA LEU A 246 12.23 -0.02 4.54
C LEU A 246 11.39 -0.39 5.76
N ASP A 247 11.78 0.06 6.96
CA ASP A 247 11.00 -0.10 8.19
C ASP A 247 9.62 0.56 8.04
N TYR A 248 9.55 1.75 7.44
CA TYR A 248 8.28 2.41 7.12
C TYR A 248 7.41 1.59 6.17
N ARG A 249 7.95 1.11 5.03
CA ARG A 249 7.18 0.30 4.06
C ARG A 249 6.71 -1.04 4.64
N ARG A 250 7.45 -1.58 5.61
CA ARG A 250 7.02 -2.74 6.39
C ARG A 250 5.88 -2.41 7.35
N ARG A 251 5.64 -1.16 7.74
CA ARG A 251 4.57 -0.76 8.69
C ARG A 251 3.33 -0.22 7.99
N VAL A 252 3.55 0.55 6.93
CA VAL A 252 2.52 1.15 6.08
C VAL A 252 2.81 0.75 4.64
N ASN A 253 1.90 0.00 4.02
CA ASN A 253 2.12 -0.42 2.64
C ASN A 253 1.94 0.78 1.68
N GLU A 254 2.42 0.63 0.44
CA GLU A 254 2.34 1.70 -0.57
C GLU A 254 0.88 2.12 -0.88
N PRO A 255 -0.10 1.21 -1.04
CA PRO A 255 -1.50 1.59 -1.20
C PRO A 255 -2.07 2.41 -0.04
N GLU A 256 -1.74 2.09 1.22
CA GLU A 256 -2.14 2.89 2.39
C GLU A 256 -1.56 4.29 2.34
N THR A 257 -0.28 4.41 1.97
CA THR A 257 0.40 5.70 1.79
C THR A 257 -0.26 6.53 0.70
N ALA A 258 -0.50 5.94 -0.47
CA ALA A 258 -1.15 6.60 -1.60
C ALA A 258 -2.60 7.00 -1.27
N SER A 259 -3.30 6.18 -0.50
CA SER A 259 -4.66 6.45 -0.06
C SER A 259 -4.72 7.63 0.94
N MET A 260 -3.74 7.75 1.86
CA MET A 260 -3.57 8.97 2.68
C MET A 260 -3.30 10.20 1.83
N TRP A 261 -2.40 10.11 0.84
CA TRP A 261 -2.13 11.22 -0.08
C TRP A 261 -3.40 11.69 -0.81
N GLN A 262 -4.23 10.77 -1.29
CA GLN A 262 -5.51 11.11 -1.92
C GLN A 262 -6.44 11.86 -0.95
N SER A 263 -6.55 11.37 0.29
CA SER A 263 -7.36 11.99 1.35
C SER A 263 -6.91 13.43 1.65
N LEU A 264 -5.59 13.66 1.70
CA LEU A 264 -5.01 14.98 1.95
C LEU A 264 -5.14 15.95 0.77
N THR A 265 -5.18 15.42 -0.47
CA THR A 265 -5.20 16.24 -1.68
C THR A 265 -6.61 16.65 -2.09
N TYR A 266 -7.61 15.79 -1.85
CA TYR A 266 -8.97 15.99 -2.36
C TYR A 266 -10.05 16.11 -1.28
N GLY A 267 -9.80 15.61 -0.06
CA GLY A 267 -10.77 15.58 1.03
C GLY A 267 -10.81 14.23 1.73
N ALA A 268 -11.23 14.24 3.01
CA ALA A 268 -11.18 13.06 3.86
C ALA A 268 -12.04 11.90 3.32
N ASN A 269 -11.40 10.76 3.03
CA ASN A 269 -12.08 9.61 2.42
C ASN A 269 -12.55 8.57 3.44
N TYR A 270 -13.82 8.15 3.33
CA TYR A 270 -14.41 7.08 4.12
C TYR A 270 -14.01 5.71 3.58
N LYS A 271 -13.60 4.79 4.46
CA LYS A 271 -13.29 3.40 4.09
C LYS A 271 -14.53 2.54 3.91
N SER A 272 -15.63 2.84 4.60
CA SER A 272 -16.83 1.99 4.63
C SER A 272 -18.13 2.80 4.77
N ALA A 273 -18.92 2.87 3.70
CA ALA A 273 -20.30 3.36 3.73
C ALA A 273 -21.36 2.25 3.84
N TYR A 274 -20.97 1.05 4.27
CA TYR A 274 -21.79 -0.16 4.11
C TYR A 274 -23.15 -0.07 4.79
N CYS A 275 -23.23 0.56 5.95
CA CYS A 275 -24.48 0.72 6.67
C CYS A 275 -25.47 1.68 5.98
N ILE A 276 -24.96 2.62 5.19
CA ILE A 276 -25.77 3.51 4.33
C ILE A 276 -26.20 2.73 3.09
N ALA A 277 -25.22 2.15 2.38
CA ALA A 277 -25.43 1.39 1.15
C ALA A 277 -26.56 0.34 1.25
N VAL A 278 -26.51 -0.51 2.28
CA VAL A 278 -27.45 -1.64 2.41
C VAL A 278 -28.81 -1.24 2.95
N CYS A 279 -28.99 0.00 3.42
CA CYS A 279 -30.23 0.44 4.02
C CYS A 279 -31.34 0.54 2.96
N PRO A 280 -32.47 -0.16 3.15
CA PRO A 280 -33.60 -0.07 2.24
C PRO A 280 -34.68 0.91 2.74
N ALA A 281 -34.50 1.54 3.90
CA ALA A 281 -35.51 2.43 4.48
C ALA A 281 -35.62 3.74 3.68
N GLY A 282 -36.83 4.30 3.62
CA GLY A 282 -37.18 5.51 2.87
C GLY A 282 -38.14 5.21 1.72
N GLU A 283 -39.17 6.03 1.51
CA GLU A 283 -40.15 5.87 0.43
C GLU A 283 -39.49 5.76 -0.96
N ASP A 284 -38.48 6.58 -1.23
CA ASP A 284 -37.74 6.61 -2.50
C ASP A 284 -36.75 5.42 -2.64
N VAL A 285 -36.59 4.61 -1.59
CA VAL A 285 -35.54 3.59 -1.47
C VAL A 285 -36.13 2.17 -1.39
N ILE A 286 -37.23 2.03 -0.63
CA ILE A 286 -37.76 0.75 -0.15
C ILE A 286 -38.38 -0.11 -1.25
N GLY A 287 -38.85 0.50 -2.35
CA GLY A 287 -39.56 -0.21 -3.41
C GLY A 287 -38.77 -1.38 -4.01
N SER A 288 -37.47 -1.21 -4.24
CA SER A 288 -36.59 -2.28 -4.75
C SER A 288 -36.48 -3.46 -3.78
N TYR A 289 -36.38 -3.17 -2.49
CA TYR A 289 -36.27 -4.17 -1.43
C TYR A 289 -37.58 -4.94 -1.22
N LEU A 290 -38.73 -4.29 -1.34
CA LEU A 290 -40.04 -4.95 -1.22
C LEU A 290 -40.32 -5.87 -2.41
N ARG A 291 -39.86 -5.50 -3.61
CA ARG A 291 -40.02 -6.33 -4.82
C ARG A 291 -39.23 -7.62 -4.74
N ASP A 292 -37.94 -7.55 -4.38
CA ASP A 292 -37.10 -8.74 -4.22
C ASP A 292 -36.01 -8.52 -3.15
N LYS A 293 -36.29 -9.02 -1.94
CA LYS A 293 -35.33 -9.03 -0.82
C LYS A 293 -34.10 -9.89 -1.13
N GLY A 294 -34.25 -10.94 -1.94
CA GLY A 294 -33.17 -11.81 -2.38
C GLY A 294 -32.22 -11.09 -3.33
N ALA A 295 -32.77 -10.34 -4.31
CA ALA A 295 -31.98 -9.49 -5.20
C ALA A 295 -31.20 -8.44 -4.42
N HIS A 296 -31.83 -7.72 -3.48
CA HIS A 296 -31.12 -6.74 -2.64
C HIS A 296 -29.94 -7.36 -1.87
N ARG A 297 -30.10 -8.60 -1.38
CA ARG A 297 -29.00 -9.33 -0.74
C ARG A 297 -27.88 -9.69 -1.72
N ARG A 298 -28.22 -10.18 -2.92
CA ARG A 298 -27.24 -10.60 -3.94
C ARG A 298 -26.51 -9.43 -4.59
N GLU A 299 -27.19 -8.30 -4.79
CA GLU A 299 -26.70 -7.17 -5.59
C GLU A 299 -26.11 -6.04 -4.74
N VAL A 300 -26.58 -5.87 -3.49
CA VAL A 300 -26.11 -4.78 -2.61
C VAL A 300 -25.32 -5.32 -1.43
N LEU A 301 -25.88 -6.24 -0.64
CA LEU A 301 -25.20 -6.71 0.58
C LEU A 301 -23.97 -7.57 0.28
N LYS A 302 -24.14 -8.63 -0.53
CA LYS A 302 -23.07 -9.61 -0.77
C LYS A 302 -21.82 -9.03 -1.41
N PRO A 303 -21.90 -8.17 -2.44
CA PRO A 303 -20.71 -7.58 -3.03
C PRO A 303 -19.87 -6.76 -2.05
N LEU A 304 -20.50 -6.10 -1.07
CA LEU A 304 -19.79 -5.38 0.00
C LEU A 304 -19.14 -6.36 1.01
N GLN A 305 -19.83 -7.45 1.36
CA GLN A 305 -19.28 -8.50 2.22
C GLN A 305 -18.10 -9.23 1.59
N ASP A 306 -18.18 -9.51 0.28
CA ASP A 306 -17.22 -10.35 -0.43
C ASP A 306 -16.01 -9.54 -0.96
N ARG A 307 -16.09 -8.20 -0.95
CA ARG A 307 -15.00 -7.29 -1.37
C ARG A 307 -13.68 -7.61 -0.63
N PRO A 308 -12.58 -7.92 -1.32
CA PRO A 308 -11.27 -8.01 -0.71
C PRO A 308 -10.80 -6.61 -0.28
N GLU A 309 -10.47 -6.44 1.00
CA GLU A 309 -10.01 -5.17 1.55
C GLU A 309 -9.33 -5.33 2.91
N PRO A 310 -8.51 -4.35 3.32
CA PRO A 310 -8.04 -4.28 4.70
C PRO A 310 -9.16 -3.86 5.66
N ILE A 311 -9.27 -4.58 6.79
CA ILE A 311 -10.08 -4.17 7.94
C ILE A 311 -9.14 -3.67 9.03
N TYR A 312 -9.10 -2.34 9.16
CA TYR A 312 -8.37 -1.65 10.23
C TYR A 312 -9.05 -1.84 11.59
N VAL A 313 -8.31 -2.36 12.56
CA VAL A 313 -8.75 -2.58 13.95
C VAL A 313 -7.63 -2.26 14.91
N VAL A 314 -7.97 -1.83 16.12
CA VAL A 314 -6.98 -1.75 17.21
C VAL A 314 -6.77 -3.16 17.75
N ALA A 315 -5.53 -3.57 17.97
CA ALA A 315 -5.27 -4.93 18.42
C ALA A 315 -5.77 -5.20 19.83
N GLY A 316 -6.17 -6.45 20.06
CA GLY A 316 -6.74 -6.90 21.34
C GLY A 316 -8.14 -6.35 21.61
N THR A 317 -8.80 -5.72 20.64
CA THR A 317 -10.18 -5.22 20.80
C THR A 317 -11.22 -6.26 20.38
N ASP A 318 -12.45 -6.06 20.85
CA ASP A 318 -13.61 -6.86 20.45
C ASP A 318 -13.82 -6.80 18.92
N ALA A 319 -13.50 -5.65 18.31
CA ALA A 319 -13.57 -5.44 16.87
C ALA A 319 -12.61 -6.34 16.09
N GLU A 320 -11.38 -6.54 16.58
CA GLU A 320 -10.42 -7.46 15.96
C GLU A 320 -10.93 -8.90 15.98
N GLU A 321 -11.43 -9.37 17.13
CA GLU A 321 -11.96 -10.72 17.26
C GLU A 321 -13.15 -10.94 16.33
N ILE A 322 -14.10 -10.00 16.32
CA ILE A 322 -15.27 -10.06 15.44
C ILE A 322 -14.84 -10.08 13.98
N ALA A 323 -13.90 -9.22 13.57
CA ALA A 323 -13.45 -9.15 12.19
C ALA A 323 -12.78 -10.47 11.75
N ARG A 324 -11.89 -11.04 12.57
CA ARG A 324 -11.23 -12.34 12.30
C ARG A 324 -12.20 -13.52 12.24
N ARG A 325 -13.25 -13.47 13.07
CA ARG A 325 -14.30 -14.50 13.07
C ARG A 325 -15.18 -14.40 11.84
N LYS A 326 -15.63 -13.18 11.52
CA LYS A 326 -16.64 -12.90 10.50
C LYS A 326 -16.07 -12.94 9.07
N TRP A 327 -14.81 -12.57 8.88
CA TRP A 327 -14.21 -12.42 7.55
C TRP A 327 -12.93 -13.24 7.43
N LYS A 328 -12.96 -14.27 6.58
CA LYS A 328 -11.79 -15.14 6.33
C LYS A 328 -10.95 -14.68 5.14
N HIS A 329 -11.58 -13.98 4.21
CA HIS A 329 -10.98 -13.48 2.95
C HIS A 329 -10.55 -12.01 3.01
N LYS A 330 -10.86 -11.29 4.10
CA LYS A 330 -10.44 -9.89 4.29
C LYS A 330 -9.20 -9.82 5.16
N THR A 331 -8.32 -8.87 4.86
CA THR A 331 -7.03 -8.74 5.54
C THR A 331 -7.19 -7.92 6.82
N ILE A 332 -6.98 -8.53 7.98
CA ILE A 332 -7.05 -7.80 9.26
C ILE A 332 -5.76 -7.00 9.45
N LYS A 333 -5.88 -5.68 9.58
CA LYS A 333 -4.76 -4.75 9.71
C LYS A 333 -4.79 -4.07 11.08
N PRO A 334 -3.92 -4.46 12.02
CA PRO A 334 -3.76 -3.76 13.29
C PRO A 334 -3.25 -2.32 13.07
N VAL A 335 -3.88 -1.35 13.73
CA VAL A 335 -3.49 0.07 13.73
C VAL A 335 -3.58 0.68 15.13
N GLY A 336 -2.96 1.84 15.35
CA GLY A 336 -3.19 2.64 16.54
C GLY A 336 -4.61 3.21 16.59
N ASN A 337 -5.03 3.63 17.79
CA ASN A 337 -6.37 4.20 17.97
C ASN A 337 -6.46 5.69 17.56
N GLY A 338 -5.32 6.38 17.39
CA GLY A 338 -5.24 7.81 17.06
C GLY A 338 -5.89 8.75 18.10
N MET A 339 -6.22 8.24 19.28
CA MET A 339 -7.01 8.91 20.32
C MET A 339 -6.29 8.80 21.66
N THR A 340 -5.19 9.54 21.80
CA THR A 340 -4.42 9.57 23.05
C THR A 340 -4.89 10.75 23.91
N PRO A 341 -5.52 10.52 25.08
CA PRO A 341 -5.97 11.60 25.93
C PRO A 341 -4.78 12.40 26.48
N ARG A 342 -4.87 13.73 26.36
CA ARG A 342 -3.84 14.67 26.88
C ARG A 342 -4.24 15.36 28.19
N THR A 343 -5.48 15.16 28.64
CA THR A 343 -6.04 15.69 29.90
C THR A 343 -6.83 14.58 30.62
N ILE A 344 -7.02 14.72 31.92
CA ILE A 344 -7.86 13.81 32.73
C ILE A 344 -9.32 13.97 32.36
N SER A 345 -9.80 15.20 32.16
CA SER A 345 -11.16 15.45 31.65
C SER A 345 -11.41 14.73 30.33
N GLY A 346 -10.45 14.82 29.39
CA GLY A 346 -10.48 14.06 28.14
C GLY A 346 -10.50 12.55 28.40
N LEU A 347 -9.57 12.03 29.22
CA LEU A 347 -9.54 10.61 29.59
C LEU A 347 -10.89 10.10 30.10
N LEU A 348 -11.52 10.80 31.05
CA LEU A 348 -12.80 10.41 31.64
C LEU A 348 -13.95 10.49 30.63
N THR A 349 -13.93 11.49 29.75
CA THR A 349 -14.94 11.70 28.71
C THR A 349 -14.88 10.60 27.64
N PHE A 350 -13.67 10.22 27.22
CA PHE A 350 -13.46 9.21 26.19
C PHE A 350 -13.48 7.78 26.72
N MET A 351 -13.40 7.57 28.02
CA MET A 351 -13.34 6.24 28.62
C MET A 351 -14.53 5.34 28.22
N PRO A 352 -15.80 5.78 28.28
CA PRO A 352 -16.93 4.96 27.81
C PRO A 352 -16.88 4.64 26.31
N ILE A 353 -16.21 5.47 25.52
CA ILE A 353 -16.14 5.37 24.05
C ILE A 353 -15.17 4.25 23.63
N VAL A 354 -14.07 4.07 24.36
CA VAL A 354 -13.02 3.07 24.06
C VAL A 354 -13.17 1.76 24.85
N PHE A 355 -14.20 1.65 25.69
CA PHE A 355 -14.45 0.52 26.57
C PHE A 355 -14.85 -0.76 25.83
N GLN A 356 -14.19 -1.87 26.15
CA GLN A 356 -14.35 -3.18 25.54
C GLN A 356 -15.33 -4.04 26.35
N ARG A 357 -16.58 -4.09 25.91
CA ARG A 357 -17.68 -4.72 26.67
C ARG A 357 -17.50 -6.22 26.84
N ALA A 358 -17.05 -6.94 25.81
CA ALA A 358 -16.88 -8.38 25.89
C ALA A 358 -15.76 -8.76 26.87
N GLN A 359 -14.73 -7.91 26.98
CA GLN A 359 -13.61 -8.10 27.90
C GLN A 359 -13.97 -7.76 29.36
N ALA A 360 -15.01 -6.95 29.56
CA ALA A 360 -15.54 -6.58 30.87
C ALA A 360 -16.60 -7.54 31.42
N ARG A 361 -16.94 -8.62 30.70
CA ARG A 361 -18.05 -9.53 31.06
C ARG A 361 -17.94 -10.12 32.48
N ASP A 362 -16.71 -10.31 32.95
CA ASP A 362 -16.40 -10.93 34.24
C ASP A 362 -15.99 -9.89 35.30
N LEU A 363 -16.20 -8.59 35.04
CA LEU A 363 -15.85 -7.49 35.94
C LEU A 363 -17.11 -6.79 36.46
N ASP A 364 -17.35 -6.91 37.77
CA ASP A 364 -18.29 -6.07 38.53
C ASP A 364 -17.52 -5.38 39.66
N ALA A 365 -17.27 -4.08 39.51
CA ALA A 365 -16.49 -3.31 40.48
C ALA A 365 -16.72 -1.79 40.37
N VAL A 366 -16.56 -1.11 41.51
CA VAL A 366 -16.53 0.35 41.65
C VAL A 366 -15.09 0.81 41.91
N PHE A 367 -14.61 1.70 41.04
CA PHE A 367 -13.28 2.29 41.10
C PHE A 367 -13.36 3.76 41.45
N HIS A 368 -12.60 4.18 42.46
CA HIS A 368 -12.42 5.60 42.80
C HIS A 368 -11.06 6.07 42.29
N PHE A 369 -11.07 7.06 41.41
CA PHE A 369 -9.86 7.73 40.93
C PHE A 369 -9.75 9.12 41.53
N THR A 370 -8.59 9.45 42.08
CA THR A 370 -8.22 10.79 42.54
C THR A 370 -6.97 11.23 41.81
N PHE A 371 -7.13 12.16 40.87
CA PHE A 371 -6.05 12.77 40.12
C PHE A 371 -5.60 14.06 40.81
N THR A 372 -4.29 14.30 40.84
CA THR A 372 -3.65 15.44 41.53
C THR A 372 -2.62 16.11 40.62
N GLY A 373 -2.13 17.29 41.00
CA GLY A 373 -1.07 17.99 40.26
C GLY A 373 -1.62 18.90 39.17
N ALA A 374 -1.19 18.70 37.91
CA ALA A 374 -1.52 19.57 36.78
C ALA A 374 -3.03 19.63 36.46
N GLU A 375 -3.79 18.61 36.83
CA GLU A 375 -5.24 18.59 36.74
C GLU A 375 -5.78 17.80 37.94
N SER A 376 -6.51 18.47 38.84
CA SER A 376 -7.08 17.84 40.03
C SER A 376 -8.52 17.45 39.76
N ARG A 377 -8.83 16.17 39.82
CA ARG A 377 -10.18 15.63 39.61
C ARG A 377 -10.43 14.38 40.42
N GLN A 378 -11.71 14.15 40.73
CA GLN A 378 -12.17 12.92 41.36
C GLN A 378 -13.24 12.29 40.48
N ALA A 379 -13.15 10.98 40.28
CA ALA A 379 -14.13 10.28 39.48
C ALA A 379 -14.42 8.90 40.07
N THR A 380 -15.68 8.51 39.96
CA THR A 380 -16.15 7.16 40.23
C THR A 380 -16.42 6.47 38.91
N ILE A 381 -15.78 5.34 38.70
CA ILE A 381 -15.96 4.51 37.52
C ILE A 381 -16.59 3.21 37.97
N THR A 382 -17.78 2.91 37.47
CA THR A 382 -18.51 1.67 37.79
C THR A 382 -18.51 0.80 36.55
N VAL A 383 -18.04 -0.43 36.68
CA VAL A 383 -18.17 -1.46 35.65
C VAL A 383 -19.11 -2.54 36.18
N ARG A 384 -20.19 -2.82 35.45
CA ARG A 384 -21.18 -3.84 35.79
C ARG A 384 -21.92 -4.30 34.53
N ASP A 385 -22.17 -5.60 34.41
CA ASP A 385 -22.89 -6.20 33.28
C ASP A 385 -22.35 -5.78 31.89
N GLY A 386 -21.03 -5.67 31.76
CA GLY A 386 -20.39 -5.22 30.52
C GLY A 386 -20.67 -3.76 30.15
N LYS A 387 -21.12 -2.93 31.10
CA LYS A 387 -21.35 -1.49 30.96
C LYS A 387 -20.41 -0.72 31.86
N ILE A 388 -20.08 0.50 31.43
CA ILE A 388 -19.26 1.44 32.19
C ILE A 388 -20.05 2.73 32.43
N ALA A 389 -19.98 3.24 33.66
CA ALA A 389 -20.48 4.55 34.03
C ALA A 389 -19.35 5.36 34.67
N VAL A 390 -19.18 6.60 34.22
CA VAL A 390 -18.20 7.55 34.76
C VAL A 390 -18.98 8.70 35.41
N ARG A 391 -18.75 8.93 36.70
CA ARG A 391 -19.39 9.99 37.49
C ARG A 391 -18.33 10.88 38.11
N GLU A 392 -18.54 12.19 38.08
CA GLU A 392 -17.67 13.14 38.78
C GLU A 392 -17.83 12.96 40.31
N GLY A 393 -16.74 13.11 41.04
CA GLY A 393 -16.69 12.90 42.49
C GLY A 393 -16.52 11.43 42.91
N LEU A 394 -16.38 11.23 44.22
CA LEU A 394 -16.25 9.92 44.85
C LEU A 394 -17.60 9.50 45.45
N VAL A 395 -18.39 8.76 44.67
CA VAL A 395 -19.72 8.27 45.03
C VAL A 395 -19.70 6.75 45.21
N ASP A 396 -20.57 6.23 46.06
CA ASP A 396 -20.64 4.81 46.43
C ASP A 396 -19.37 4.26 47.12
N LYS A 397 -19.44 3.01 47.60
CA LYS A 397 -18.27 2.34 48.21
C LYS A 397 -17.37 1.78 47.11
N PRO A 398 -16.06 2.10 47.07
CA PRO A 398 -15.15 1.55 46.08
C PRO A 398 -14.62 0.18 46.46
N ASP A 399 -14.45 -0.67 45.45
CA ASP A 399 -13.68 -1.92 45.51
C ASP A 399 -12.17 -1.65 45.32
N LEU A 400 -11.84 -0.57 44.61
CA LEU A 400 -10.46 -0.12 44.41
C LEU A 400 -10.36 1.42 44.42
N ARG A 401 -9.33 1.94 45.09
CA ARG A 401 -8.95 3.37 45.03
C ARG A 401 -7.62 3.55 44.33
N VAL A 402 -7.56 4.47 43.39
CA VAL A 402 -6.35 4.87 42.65
C VAL A 402 -6.14 6.36 42.86
N MET A 403 -4.98 6.73 43.40
CA MET A 403 -4.55 8.12 43.51
C MET A 403 -3.33 8.33 42.63
N ALA A 404 -3.37 9.29 41.72
CA ALA A 404 -2.29 9.51 40.76
C ALA A 404 -2.03 10.99 40.49
N ASP A 405 -0.76 11.36 40.29
CA ASP A 405 -0.40 12.63 39.64
C ASP A 405 -0.83 12.58 38.17
N ALA A 406 -1.57 13.59 37.70
CA ALA A 406 -2.20 13.60 36.37
C ALA A 406 -1.17 13.46 35.24
N LYS A 407 -0.06 14.22 35.28
CA LYS A 407 1.01 14.15 34.27
C LYS A 407 1.71 12.79 34.29
N THR A 408 1.78 12.14 35.44
CA THR A 408 2.38 10.81 35.58
C THR A 408 1.45 9.72 35.06
N TRP A 409 0.15 9.82 35.34
CA TRP A 409 -0.86 8.90 34.86
C TRP A 409 -1.00 8.95 33.33
N LEU A 410 -1.16 10.15 32.77
CA LEU A 410 -1.26 10.34 31.31
C LEU A 410 0.01 9.89 30.59
N GLY A 411 1.20 10.21 31.13
CA GLY A 411 2.47 9.72 30.57
C GLY A 411 2.63 8.20 30.68
N PHE A 412 2.04 7.56 31.69
CA PHE A 412 2.00 6.10 31.76
C PHE A 412 1.08 5.52 30.67
N LEU A 413 -0.12 6.07 30.49
CA LEU A 413 -1.04 5.63 29.42
C LEU A 413 -0.43 5.85 28.02
N ALA A 414 0.30 6.94 27.82
CA ALA A 414 1.05 7.23 26.60
C ALA A 414 2.38 6.45 26.48
N LYS A 415 2.71 5.59 27.46
CA LYS A 415 3.98 4.81 27.54
C LYS A 415 5.26 5.65 27.58
N GLU A 416 5.17 6.94 27.81
CA GLU A 416 6.29 7.85 28.06
C GLU A 416 6.90 7.63 29.46
N LYS A 417 6.14 7.02 30.39
CA LYS A 417 6.56 6.79 31.77
C LYS A 417 6.30 5.37 32.24
N SER A 418 7.25 4.82 33.01
CA SER A 418 7.11 3.50 33.63
C SER A 418 6.22 3.52 34.87
N LEU A 419 5.24 2.61 34.90
CA LEU A 419 4.35 2.40 36.05
C LEU A 419 5.12 1.99 37.31
N VAL A 420 6.13 1.13 37.16
CA VAL A 420 6.96 0.63 38.28
C VAL A 420 7.64 1.79 38.99
N TRP A 421 8.27 2.69 38.23
CA TRP A 421 8.93 3.87 38.77
C TRP A 421 7.94 4.90 39.34
N ALA A 422 6.73 5.01 38.78
CA ALA A 422 5.69 5.90 39.29
C ALA A 422 5.14 5.42 40.65
N LEU A 423 4.96 4.11 40.83
CA LEU A 423 4.60 3.48 42.10
C LEU A 423 5.73 3.64 43.13
N ALA A 424 6.98 3.36 42.75
CA ALA A 424 8.14 3.50 43.63
C ALA A 424 8.33 4.94 44.14
N ARG A 425 8.09 5.95 43.29
CA ARG A 425 8.14 7.37 43.67
C ARG A 425 6.86 7.87 44.36
N ARG A 426 5.91 6.98 44.69
CA ARG A 426 4.61 7.29 45.32
C ARG A 426 3.77 8.33 44.56
N LYS A 427 4.02 8.49 43.25
CA LYS A 427 3.25 9.36 42.34
C LYS A 427 1.97 8.68 41.85
N ILE A 428 1.90 7.36 41.97
CA ILE A 428 0.69 6.56 41.86
C ILE A 428 0.57 5.73 43.14
N ARG A 429 -0.61 5.68 43.74
CA ARG A 429 -0.93 4.87 44.91
C ARG A 429 -2.23 4.10 44.63
N VAL A 430 -2.22 2.81 44.91
CA VAL A 430 -3.37 1.94 44.71
C VAL A 430 -3.71 1.31 46.06
N SER A 431 -4.99 1.34 46.43
CA SER A 431 -5.51 0.73 47.66
C SER A 431 -6.71 -0.15 47.33
N GLY A 432 -6.70 -1.40 47.82
CA GLY A 432 -7.65 -2.46 47.46
C GLY A 432 -6.98 -3.60 46.68
N ASN A 433 -7.75 -4.43 45.99
CA ASN A 433 -7.24 -5.61 45.29
C ASN A 433 -6.59 -5.22 43.94
N PRO A 434 -5.26 -5.31 43.78
CA PRO A 434 -4.58 -4.87 42.55
C PRO A 434 -4.97 -5.68 41.30
N ARG A 435 -5.53 -6.90 41.45
CA ARG A 435 -6.05 -7.67 40.33
C ARG A 435 -7.23 -6.97 39.65
N LEU A 436 -8.01 -6.17 40.38
CA LEU A 436 -9.09 -5.36 39.80
C LEU A 436 -8.56 -4.27 38.88
N LEU A 437 -7.40 -3.67 39.19
CA LEU A 437 -6.79 -2.67 38.30
C LEU A 437 -6.31 -3.29 36.99
N LEU A 438 -5.77 -4.52 37.05
CA LEU A 438 -5.37 -5.28 35.87
C LEU A 438 -6.59 -5.69 35.02
N ALA A 439 -7.66 -6.17 35.66
CA ALA A 439 -8.90 -6.51 34.98
C ALA A 439 -9.55 -5.27 34.34
N PHE A 440 -9.57 -4.15 35.06
CA PHE A 440 -10.01 -2.85 34.55
C PHE A 440 -9.19 -2.41 33.34
N GLY A 441 -7.85 -2.50 33.42
CA GLY A 441 -6.96 -2.15 32.31
C GLY A 441 -7.20 -2.98 31.05
N LYS A 442 -7.54 -4.28 31.17
CA LYS A 442 -7.91 -5.13 30.04
C LYS A 442 -9.22 -4.70 29.34
N CYS A 443 -10.08 -3.96 30.02
CA CYS A 443 -11.31 -3.45 29.40
C CYS A 443 -11.05 -2.29 28.42
N PHE A 444 -9.79 -1.90 28.21
CA PHE A 444 -9.40 -0.82 27.31
C PHE A 444 -8.30 -1.30 26.37
N PRO A 445 -8.28 -0.81 25.11
CA PRO A 445 -7.19 -1.10 24.20
C PRO A 445 -5.85 -0.63 24.80
N SER A 446 -4.91 -1.55 24.98
CA SER A 446 -3.53 -1.21 25.35
C SER A 446 -2.84 -0.57 24.13
N PRO A 447 -2.00 0.47 24.29
CA PRO A 447 -1.14 0.99 23.22
C PRO A 447 -0.04 -0.03 22.79
N GLU A 448 -0.31 -1.33 22.83
CA GLU A 448 0.65 -2.44 22.83
C GLU A 448 1.35 -2.75 21.52
N ILE A 449 1.00 -2.07 20.44
CA ILE A 449 1.64 -2.37 19.16
C ILE A 449 2.61 -1.25 18.81
N ARG A 450 3.89 -1.49 19.10
CA ARG A 450 4.94 -1.19 18.12
C ARG A 450 4.54 -1.95 16.86
N HIS A 451 4.10 -1.23 15.84
CA HIS A 451 3.61 -1.73 14.56
C HIS A 451 4.33 -3.03 14.16
N LYS A 452 3.65 -4.19 14.24
CA LYS A 452 4.18 -5.44 13.70
C LYS A 452 4.35 -5.25 12.20
N ALA A 453 5.46 -5.76 11.65
CA ALA A 453 5.68 -5.76 10.21
C ALA A 453 4.44 -6.32 9.49
N VAL A 454 3.90 -5.51 8.61
CA VAL A 454 2.91 -5.87 7.61
C VAL A 454 3.66 -6.70 6.60
N GLU A 455 3.24 -7.95 6.48
CA GLU A 455 3.65 -8.78 5.37
C GLU A 455 3.14 -8.12 4.08
N ILE A 456 4.07 -7.62 3.25
CA ILE A 456 3.74 -7.09 1.93
C ILE A 456 3.44 -8.30 1.05
N VAL A 457 2.17 -8.67 0.98
CA VAL A 457 1.69 -9.65 0.00
C VAL A 457 1.43 -8.88 -1.30
N PRO A 458 2.15 -9.17 -2.41
CA PRO A 458 1.88 -8.51 -3.69
C PRO A 458 0.47 -8.87 -4.17
N GLU A 459 -0.44 -7.90 -4.27
CA GLU A 459 -1.73 -8.06 -4.93
C GLU A 459 -1.61 -7.80 -6.45
N ALA A 460 -2.34 -8.57 -7.25
CA ALA A 460 -2.38 -8.41 -8.69
C ALA A 460 -3.15 -7.14 -9.11
N SER A 461 -2.57 -6.33 -10.01
CA SER A 461 -3.17 -5.10 -10.52
C SER A 461 -4.34 -5.37 -11.48
N LEU A 462 -5.46 -4.67 -11.28
CA LEU A 462 -6.72 -4.81 -12.05
C LEU A 462 -6.89 -3.76 -13.19
N LEU A 463 -5.93 -2.84 -13.39
CA LEU A 463 -6.08 -1.69 -14.31
C LEU A 463 -5.28 -1.78 -15.61
N ARG A 464 -4.78 -2.96 -15.94
CA ARG A 464 -4.32 -3.28 -17.29
C ARG A 464 -4.92 -4.64 -17.65
N PRO A 465 -5.30 -4.91 -18.92
CA PRO A 465 -5.31 -6.30 -19.35
C PRO A 465 -3.97 -6.84 -18.89
N ALA A 466 -4.00 -7.89 -18.08
CA ALA A 466 -2.82 -8.37 -17.41
C ALA A 466 -1.68 -8.40 -18.44
N ILE A 467 -0.55 -7.74 -18.14
CA ILE A 467 0.69 -8.27 -18.69
C ILE A 467 0.63 -9.71 -18.22
N LEU A 468 0.41 -10.64 -19.17
CA LEU A 468 0.05 -12.02 -18.88
C LEU A 468 0.93 -12.46 -17.70
N PRO A 469 0.33 -12.76 -16.52
CA PRO A 469 1.11 -13.22 -15.41
C PRO A 469 1.87 -14.41 -15.94
N TYR A 470 3.19 -14.40 -15.79
CA TYR A 470 4.06 -15.54 -16.02
C TYR A 470 3.28 -16.84 -15.84
N GLU A 471 2.90 -17.49 -16.95
CA GLU A 471 2.11 -18.72 -16.87
C GLU A 471 2.95 -19.72 -16.07
N ARG A 472 2.44 -20.12 -14.91
CA ARG A 472 3.07 -21.13 -14.05
C ARG A 472 2.97 -22.45 -14.81
N ASN A 473 4.07 -22.87 -15.43
CA ASN A 473 4.07 -24.02 -16.33
C ASN A 473 4.40 -25.37 -15.64
N ASP A 474 4.66 -25.38 -14.32
CA ASP A 474 4.93 -26.62 -13.57
C ASP A 474 4.17 -26.62 -12.22
N GLU A 475 3.13 -27.45 -12.12
CA GLU A 475 2.30 -27.64 -10.92
C GLU A 475 3.05 -28.30 -9.75
N ALA A 476 4.18 -28.99 -10.00
CA ALA A 476 4.89 -29.74 -8.97
C ALA A 476 5.96 -28.91 -8.25
N THR A 477 6.56 -27.91 -8.91
CA THR A 477 7.72 -27.16 -8.36
C THR A 477 7.44 -25.68 -8.10
N GLY A 478 6.32 -25.15 -8.57
CA GLY A 478 5.96 -23.73 -8.40
C GLY A 478 6.89 -22.75 -9.12
N LYS A 479 7.81 -23.24 -9.97
CA LYS A 479 8.75 -22.42 -10.75
C LYS A 479 8.12 -21.95 -12.06
N VAL A 480 8.52 -20.76 -12.52
CA VAL A 480 8.09 -20.10 -13.76
C VAL A 480 8.76 -20.68 -15.02
N ARG A 481 9.37 -21.86 -14.93
CA ARG A 481 10.26 -22.39 -15.98
C ARG A 481 9.56 -23.50 -16.76
N TRP A 482 9.58 -23.38 -18.07
CA TRP A 482 9.22 -24.45 -18.99
C TRP A 482 10.45 -25.35 -19.23
N PHE A 483 10.20 -26.66 -19.27
CA PHE A 483 11.18 -27.68 -19.62
C PHE A 483 10.66 -28.48 -20.80
N GLY A 484 11.46 -28.61 -21.84
CA GLY A 484 11.11 -29.44 -23.00
C GLY A 484 12.16 -29.39 -24.08
N GLU A 485 11.78 -29.72 -25.30
CA GLU A 485 12.69 -29.72 -26.45
C GLU A 485 12.28 -28.65 -27.46
N LEU A 486 13.27 -27.97 -28.02
CA LEU A 486 13.09 -27.13 -29.21
C LEU A 486 13.88 -27.73 -30.38
N GLU A 487 13.40 -27.48 -31.59
CA GLU A 487 14.06 -27.91 -32.83
C GLU A 487 14.83 -26.76 -33.45
N LEU A 488 16.09 -26.99 -33.84
CA LEU A 488 16.87 -26.02 -34.58
C LEU A 488 16.35 -25.95 -36.02
N ARG A 489 15.86 -24.80 -36.43
CA ARG A 489 15.33 -24.59 -37.80
C ARG A 489 16.40 -24.08 -38.77
N ASP A 490 17.28 -23.20 -38.32
CA ASP A 490 18.26 -22.53 -39.17
C ASP A 490 19.45 -22.00 -38.36
N VAL A 491 20.59 -21.83 -39.04
CA VAL A 491 21.84 -21.28 -38.47
C VAL A 491 22.39 -20.20 -39.39
N GLU A 492 22.57 -19.00 -38.85
CA GLU A 492 23.18 -17.87 -39.56
C GLU A 492 24.60 -17.60 -39.06
N GLN A 493 25.54 -17.44 -40.00
CA GLN A 493 26.89 -16.96 -39.69
C GLN A 493 26.89 -15.43 -39.56
N VAL A 494 27.08 -14.91 -38.34
CA VAL A 494 27.02 -13.47 -38.07
C VAL A 494 28.40 -12.80 -38.20
N THR A 495 29.44 -13.44 -37.66
CA THR A 495 30.84 -13.04 -37.84
C THR A 495 31.69 -14.30 -37.96
N HIS A 496 33.01 -14.20 -38.13
CA HIS A 496 33.89 -15.38 -38.23
C HIS A 496 33.88 -16.31 -36.99
N GLU A 497 33.50 -15.84 -35.81
CA GLU A 497 33.45 -16.64 -34.57
C GLU A 497 32.03 -16.78 -33.98
N VAL A 498 31.02 -16.13 -34.56
CA VAL A 498 29.69 -15.99 -33.96
C VAL A 498 28.61 -16.47 -34.94
N ARG A 499 27.70 -17.30 -34.43
CA ARG A 499 26.52 -17.79 -35.17
C ARG A 499 25.24 -17.52 -34.40
N THR A 500 24.15 -17.28 -35.12
CA THR A 500 22.79 -17.25 -34.56
C THR A 500 22.08 -18.56 -34.86
N PHE A 501 21.50 -19.17 -33.83
CA PHE A 501 20.76 -20.42 -33.89
C PHE A 501 19.27 -20.12 -33.67
N ARG A 502 18.42 -20.52 -34.62
CA ARG A 502 16.99 -20.23 -34.60
C ARG A 502 16.20 -21.47 -34.20
N PHE A 503 15.52 -21.43 -33.07
CA PHE A 503 14.75 -22.55 -32.57
C PHE A 503 13.24 -22.32 -32.68
N VAL A 504 12.52 -23.41 -32.95
CA VAL A 504 11.05 -23.45 -33.04
C VAL A 504 10.50 -24.57 -32.14
N ASP A 505 9.20 -24.52 -31.83
CA ASP A 505 8.53 -25.67 -31.20
C ASP A 505 8.48 -26.82 -32.22
N PRO A 506 8.95 -28.04 -31.89
CA PRO A 506 8.91 -29.19 -32.79
C PRO A 506 7.50 -29.60 -33.22
N ARG A 507 6.45 -29.11 -32.54
CA ARG A 507 5.04 -29.32 -32.89
C ARG A 507 4.50 -28.27 -33.86
N GLY A 508 5.30 -27.25 -34.20
CA GLY A 508 4.88 -26.08 -34.97
C GLY A 508 4.06 -25.07 -34.13
N GLY A 509 3.90 -23.86 -34.66
CA GLY A 509 3.16 -22.79 -34.00
C GLY A 509 4.03 -21.90 -33.10
N GLU A 510 3.49 -21.44 -31.99
CA GLU A 510 4.22 -20.57 -31.05
C GLU A 510 5.18 -21.36 -30.15
N ILE A 511 6.26 -20.71 -29.72
CA ILE A 511 7.14 -21.21 -28.66
C ILE A 511 6.35 -21.40 -27.36
N PRO A 512 6.62 -22.46 -26.59
CA PRO A 512 5.80 -22.90 -25.46
C PRO A 512 6.03 -22.13 -24.16
N PHE A 513 6.70 -20.98 -24.23
CA PHE A 513 6.95 -20.09 -23.10
C PHE A 513 6.95 -18.64 -23.54
N ARG A 514 6.84 -17.72 -22.58
CA ARG A 514 6.99 -16.27 -22.78
C ARG A 514 8.26 -15.81 -22.09
N HIS A 515 8.98 -14.86 -22.68
CA HIS A 515 10.16 -14.25 -22.07
C HIS A 515 10.07 -12.73 -22.11
N VAL A 516 10.89 -12.07 -21.30
CA VAL A 516 11.12 -10.62 -21.33
C VAL A 516 12.45 -10.33 -22.00
N ALA A 517 12.55 -9.18 -22.68
CA ALA A 517 13.77 -8.77 -23.35
C ALA A 517 14.96 -8.71 -22.37
N GLY A 518 16.03 -9.45 -22.71
CA GLY A 518 17.22 -9.62 -21.87
C GLY A 518 17.29 -10.95 -21.10
N GLN A 519 16.21 -11.74 -21.06
CA GLN A 519 16.25 -13.08 -20.46
C GLN A 519 17.02 -14.10 -21.30
N TYR A 520 17.44 -15.18 -20.64
CA TYR A 520 18.15 -16.32 -21.24
C TYR A 520 17.36 -17.62 -21.14
N LEU A 521 17.80 -18.61 -21.90
CA LEU A 521 17.42 -20.01 -21.76
C LEU A 521 18.66 -20.84 -21.38
N THR A 522 18.43 -22.05 -20.87
CA THR A 522 19.48 -23.02 -20.58
C THR A 522 19.32 -24.22 -21.49
N LEU A 523 20.36 -24.49 -22.28
CA LEU A 523 20.48 -25.69 -23.10
C LEU A 523 21.07 -26.82 -22.27
N GLU A 524 20.55 -28.03 -22.42
CA GLU A 524 21.12 -29.27 -21.88
C GLU A 524 21.54 -30.19 -23.03
N ILE A 525 22.81 -30.57 -23.05
CA ILE A 525 23.34 -31.62 -23.93
C ILE A 525 23.83 -32.79 -23.08
N THR A 526 23.77 -34.01 -23.62
CA THR A 526 24.34 -35.19 -22.96
C THR A 526 25.57 -35.64 -23.73
N ARG A 527 26.75 -35.58 -23.10
CA ARG A 527 28.00 -36.15 -23.67
C ARG A 527 28.52 -37.26 -22.77
N GLN A 528 28.79 -38.43 -23.35
CA GLN A 528 29.29 -39.60 -22.62
C GLN A 528 28.44 -39.96 -21.38
N GLY A 529 27.11 -39.80 -21.48
CA GLY A 529 26.17 -40.04 -20.38
C GLY A 529 26.12 -38.95 -19.30
N ILE A 530 26.87 -37.86 -19.44
CA ILE A 530 26.92 -36.74 -18.49
C ILE A 530 26.14 -35.55 -19.06
N PRO A 531 25.11 -35.03 -18.35
CA PRO A 531 24.40 -33.82 -18.76
C PRO A 531 25.28 -32.59 -18.54
N ILE A 532 25.43 -31.77 -19.58
CA ILE A 532 26.15 -30.49 -19.57
C ILE A 532 25.15 -29.40 -19.93
N ARG A 533 24.96 -28.45 -19.01
CA ARG A 533 24.04 -27.31 -19.19
C ARG A 533 24.77 -26.00 -19.44
N ARG A 534 24.30 -25.17 -20.37
CA ARG A 534 24.81 -23.79 -20.56
C ARG A 534 23.69 -22.82 -20.88
N SER A 535 23.79 -21.62 -20.33
CA SER A 535 22.81 -20.55 -20.53
C SER A 535 23.21 -19.63 -21.68
N TYR A 536 22.23 -19.21 -22.46
CA TYR A 536 22.39 -18.29 -23.58
C TYR A 536 21.22 -17.31 -23.59
N THR A 537 21.53 -16.01 -23.67
CA THR A 537 20.51 -14.96 -23.79
C THR A 537 19.66 -15.19 -25.04
N ILE A 538 18.35 -15.03 -24.89
CA ILE A 538 17.39 -15.04 -25.98
C ILE A 538 17.51 -13.68 -26.70
N ALA A 539 18.21 -13.67 -27.82
CA ALA A 539 18.49 -12.47 -28.59
C ALA A 539 17.29 -12.00 -29.44
N SER A 540 16.31 -12.89 -29.69
CA SER A 540 15.07 -12.53 -30.38
C SER A 540 14.15 -11.64 -29.55
N SER A 541 13.31 -10.86 -30.24
CA SER A 541 12.27 -10.07 -29.61
C SER A 541 11.23 -10.97 -28.92
N PRO A 542 10.74 -10.62 -27.71
CA PRO A 542 9.59 -11.26 -27.08
C PRO A 542 8.30 -11.29 -27.92
N THR A 543 8.18 -10.41 -28.93
CA THR A 543 7.04 -10.41 -29.86
C THR A 543 7.12 -11.54 -30.89
N TRP A 544 8.32 -12.10 -31.13
CA TRP A 544 8.52 -13.21 -32.06
C TRP A 544 8.09 -14.49 -31.37
N ARG A 545 6.82 -14.84 -31.51
CA ARG A 545 6.26 -16.03 -30.87
C ARG A 545 6.45 -17.28 -31.70
N ASP A 546 6.75 -17.19 -32.99
CA ASP A 546 6.98 -18.32 -33.89
C ASP A 546 8.37 -18.97 -33.72
N ARG A 547 9.31 -18.27 -33.07
CA ARG A 547 10.71 -18.73 -32.90
C ARG A 547 11.43 -17.98 -31.78
N ILE A 548 12.52 -18.56 -31.30
CA ILE A 548 13.55 -17.84 -30.54
C ILE A 548 14.90 -17.88 -31.24
N GLU A 549 15.76 -16.93 -30.90
CA GLU A 549 17.15 -16.90 -31.37
C GLU A 549 18.13 -16.81 -30.20
N ILE A 550 19.20 -17.60 -30.26
CA ILE A 550 20.40 -17.39 -29.44
C ILE A 550 21.58 -17.12 -30.37
N THR A 551 22.47 -16.22 -29.95
CA THR A 551 23.65 -15.86 -30.75
C THR A 551 24.89 -16.17 -29.94
N VAL A 552 25.70 -17.10 -30.45
CA VAL A 552 26.71 -17.80 -29.67
C VAL A 552 28.07 -17.62 -30.31
N LYS A 553 29.02 -17.12 -29.52
CA LYS A 553 30.45 -17.13 -29.86
C LYS A 553 31.03 -18.52 -29.63
N ARG A 554 31.85 -18.99 -30.57
CA ARG A 554 32.58 -20.25 -30.45
C ARG A 554 33.78 -20.12 -29.51
N GLU A 555 33.57 -20.46 -28.24
CA GLU A 555 34.69 -20.51 -27.28
C GLU A 555 35.59 -21.74 -27.50
N GLU A 556 36.91 -21.52 -27.62
CA GLU A 556 37.91 -22.57 -27.91
C GLU A 556 37.84 -23.74 -26.91
N HIS A 557 37.62 -23.45 -25.63
CA HIS A 557 37.49 -24.44 -24.55
C HIS A 557 36.04 -24.64 -24.03
N GLY A 558 35.06 -23.98 -24.64
CA GLY A 558 33.64 -24.16 -24.29
C GLY A 558 33.05 -25.47 -24.84
N ALA A 559 32.54 -26.34 -23.97
CA ALA A 559 31.99 -27.64 -24.38
C ALA A 559 30.69 -27.52 -25.21
N VAL A 560 29.75 -26.69 -24.76
CA VAL A 560 28.45 -26.52 -25.44
C VAL A 560 28.55 -25.59 -26.63
N SER A 561 29.35 -24.51 -26.56
CA SER A 561 29.56 -23.58 -27.68
C SER A 561 30.23 -24.27 -28.88
N ARG A 562 31.25 -25.12 -28.66
CA ARG A 562 31.84 -25.93 -29.73
C ARG A 562 30.82 -26.89 -30.31
N TRP A 563 30.09 -27.61 -29.47
CA TRP A 563 29.08 -28.55 -29.93
C TRP A 563 28.00 -27.86 -30.79
N LEU A 564 27.53 -26.68 -30.38
CA LEU A 564 26.60 -25.84 -31.14
C LEU A 564 27.15 -25.50 -32.54
N HIS A 565 28.42 -25.12 -32.62
CA HIS A 565 29.04 -24.72 -33.90
C HIS A 565 29.45 -25.90 -34.78
N ASP A 566 29.93 -26.98 -34.18
CA ASP A 566 30.62 -28.06 -34.88
C ASP A 566 29.66 -29.23 -35.17
N GLU A 567 28.70 -29.51 -34.28
CA GLU A 567 27.87 -30.73 -34.30
C GLU A 567 26.38 -30.46 -34.57
N MET A 568 25.78 -29.41 -33.98
CA MET A 568 24.34 -29.12 -34.14
C MET A 568 23.98 -28.76 -35.60
N ARG A 569 22.89 -29.30 -36.13
CA ARG A 569 22.38 -29.06 -37.49
C ARG A 569 20.88 -28.77 -37.51
N PRO A 570 20.37 -28.03 -38.51
CA PRO A 570 18.93 -27.89 -38.71
C PRO A 570 18.21 -29.25 -38.71
N GLY A 571 17.09 -29.33 -38.00
CA GLY A 571 16.32 -30.55 -37.71
C GLY A 571 16.67 -31.21 -36.37
N ASP A 572 17.83 -30.90 -35.77
CA ASP A 572 18.20 -31.45 -34.48
C ASP A 572 17.35 -30.85 -33.35
N ARG A 573 17.04 -31.68 -32.35
CA ARG A 573 16.30 -31.28 -31.14
C ARG A 573 17.24 -31.12 -29.95
N ILE A 574 16.93 -30.15 -29.10
CA ILE A 574 17.71 -29.87 -27.90
C ILE A 574 16.82 -29.62 -26.70
N LYS A 575 17.25 -30.12 -25.54
CA LYS A 575 16.57 -29.87 -24.27
C LYS A 575 16.83 -28.45 -23.79
N VAL A 576 15.76 -27.78 -23.39
CA VAL A 576 15.73 -26.37 -23.01
C VAL A 576 14.99 -26.21 -21.68
N GLU A 577 15.55 -25.36 -20.83
CA GLU A 577 14.90 -24.77 -19.67
C GLU A 577 14.80 -23.25 -19.89
N ALA A 578 13.58 -22.70 -19.91
CA ALA A 578 13.36 -21.29 -20.24
C ALA A 578 12.04 -20.71 -19.68
N PRO A 579 11.91 -19.38 -19.56
CA PRO A 579 13.00 -18.40 -19.55
C PRO A 579 13.67 -18.30 -18.16
N SER A 580 14.79 -17.59 -18.07
CA SER A 580 15.46 -17.23 -16.81
C SER A 580 16.22 -15.92 -16.96
N GLY A 581 16.60 -15.30 -15.83
CA GLY A 581 17.39 -14.06 -15.81
C GLY A 581 16.60 -12.82 -15.38
N SER A 582 17.31 -11.89 -14.73
CA SER A 582 16.78 -10.63 -14.20
C SER A 582 17.38 -9.39 -14.88
N PHE A 583 18.32 -9.59 -15.81
CA PHE A 583 18.91 -8.52 -16.61
C PHE A 583 17.97 -8.13 -17.76
N VAL A 584 16.91 -7.39 -17.43
CA VAL A 584 15.81 -7.08 -18.37
C VAL A 584 15.59 -5.59 -18.54
N PHE A 585 15.23 -5.21 -19.77
CA PHE A 585 14.68 -3.89 -20.07
C PHE A 585 13.61 -4.00 -21.16
N SER A 586 12.36 -3.77 -20.76
CA SER A 586 11.13 -3.82 -21.58
C SER A 586 10.51 -2.44 -21.78
N GLY A 587 11.12 -1.37 -21.25
CA GLY A 587 10.62 0.01 -21.35
C GLY A 587 9.60 0.37 -20.27
N THR A 588 9.34 -0.54 -19.32
CA THR A 588 8.52 -0.30 -18.13
C THR A 588 9.37 0.08 -16.91
N GLU A 589 10.66 -0.25 -16.96
CA GLU A 589 11.59 -0.15 -15.85
C GLU A 589 12.20 1.24 -15.70
N TRP A 590 12.23 2.06 -16.77
CA TRP A 590 12.68 3.45 -16.81
C TRP A 590 12.23 4.12 -18.13
N PRO A 591 12.02 5.45 -18.21
CA PRO A 591 11.62 6.13 -19.45
C PRO A 591 12.70 6.24 -20.54
N THR A 592 13.96 5.91 -20.23
CA THR A 592 15.13 5.96 -21.15
C THR A 592 16.13 4.86 -20.77
N VAL A 593 16.98 4.42 -21.71
CA VAL A 593 17.99 3.39 -21.42
C VAL A 593 19.30 3.59 -22.18
N VAL A 594 20.41 3.27 -21.51
CA VAL A 594 21.75 3.15 -22.10
C VAL A 594 22.18 1.69 -22.05
N LEU A 595 22.17 1.03 -23.20
CA LEU A 595 22.54 -0.36 -23.41
C LEU A 595 24.01 -0.42 -23.87
N ILE A 596 24.87 -1.04 -23.07
CA ILE A 596 26.32 -1.06 -23.28
C ILE A 596 26.79 -2.51 -23.49
N GLY A 597 27.14 -2.85 -24.73
CA GLY A 597 27.49 -4.20 -25.15
C GLY A 597 28.96 -4.36 -25.56
N GLY A 598 29.62 -5.41 -25.06
CA GLY A 598 30.96 -5.82 -25.49
C GLY A 598 30.96 -7.19 -26.15
N GLY A 599 31.36 -7.29 -27.43
CA GLY A 599 31.35 -8.55 -28.16
C GLY A 599 29.97 -9.23 -28.11
N VAL A 600 29.91 -10.51 -27.74
CA VAL A 600 28.64 -11.27 -27.65
C VAL A 600 27.70 -10.78 -26.53
N GLY A 601 28.19 -9.93 -25.61
CA GLY A 601 27.35 -9.21 -24.63
C GLY A 601 26.33 -8.26 -25.27
N ILE A 602 26.39 -8.07 -26.59
CA ILE A 602 25.34 -7.40 -27.36
C ILE A 602 23.99 -8.14 -27.37
N THR A 603 23.97 -9.45 -27.11
CA THR A 603 22.76 -10.28 -27.22
C THR A 603 21.57 -9.83 -26.37
N PRO A 604 21.70 -9.50 -25.06
CA PRO A 604 20.58 -8.93 -24.30
C PRO A 604 20.16 -7.56 -24.82
N MET A 605 21.12 -6.78 -25.35
CA MET A 605 20.85 -5.45 -25.90
C MET A 605 20.00 -5.55 -27.18
N MET A 606 20.31 -6.51 -28.06
CA MET A 606 19.51 -6.75 -29.27
C MET A 606 18.10 -7.21 -28.95
N SER A 607 17.92 -8.06 -27.94
CA SER A 607 16.59 -8.46 -27.47
C SER A 607 15.76 -7.22 -27.09
N SER A 608 16.33 -6.31 -26.31
CA SER A 608 15.68 -5.04 -25.93
C SER A 608 15.49 -4.08 -27.12
N VAL A 609 16.50 -3.86 -27.96
CA VAL A 609 16.39 -2.94 -29.11
C VAL A 609 15.32 -3.40 -30.11
N ARG A 610 15.27 -4.71 -30.42
CA ARG A 610 14.26 -5.31 -31.29
C ARG A 610 12.86 -5.10 -30.69
N TYR A 611 12.68 -5.49 -29.43
CA TYR A 611 11.42 -5.34 -28.71
C TYR A 611 10.91 -3.91 -28.69
N LEU A 612 11.73 -2.98 -28.18
CA LEU A 612 11.35 -1.57 -28.02
C LEU A 612 11.05 -0.89 -29.36
N THR A 613 11.74 -1.29 -30.43
CA THR A 613 11.48 -0.78 -31.78
C THR A 613 10.15 -1.29 -32.33
N GLU A 614 9.85 -2.59 -32.15
CA GLU A 614 8.62 -3.20 -32.65
C GLU A 614 7.37 -2.76 -31.88
N THR A 615 7.52 -2.46 -30.58
CA THR A 615 6.42 -1.95 -29.74
C THR A 615 6.27 -0.43 -29.81
N ASP A 616 6.98 0.26 -30.71
CA ASP A 616 7.04 1.73 -30.82
C ASP A 616 7.20 2.42 -29.45
N TRP A 617 8.16 1.95 -28.66
CA TRP A 617 8.36 2.50 -27.32
C TRP A 617 8.78 3.98 -27.39
N PRO A 618 8.14 4.89 -26.61
CA PRO A 618 8.34 6.34 -26.76
C PRO A 618 9.67 6.87 -26.23
N GLY A 619 10.44 6.05 -25.49
CA GLY A 619 11.71 6.45 -24.91
C GLY A 619 12.88 6.43 -25.89
N THR A 620 13.97 7.12 -25.51
CA THR A 620 15.24 7.10 -26.26
C THR A 620 16.07 5.88 -25.86
N ILE A 621 16.65 5.20 -26.86
CA ILE A 621 17.51 4.03 -26.69
C ILE A 621 18.92 4.42 -27.11
N TYR A 622 19.85 4.45 -26.16
CA TYR A 622 21.28 4.62 -26.46
C TYR A 622 21.95 3.26 -26.48
N LEU A 623 22.53 2.87 -27.61
CA LEU A 623 23.23 1.60 -27.80
C LEU A 623 24.72 1.88 -28.01
N LEU A 624 25.53 1.58 -27.01
CA LEU A 624 26.97 1.80 -26.98
C LEU A 624 27.67 0.45 -27.12
N LEU A 625 28.45 0.28 -28.20
CA LEU A 625 29.04 -1.00 -28.53
C LEU A 625 30.57 -0.93 -28.58
N SER A 626 31.21 -1.98 -28.10
CA SER A 626 32.66 -2.16 -28.16
C SER A 626 33.00 -3.50 -28.81
N PHE A 627 33.80 -3.45 -29.88
CA PHE A 627 34.32 -4.62 -30.58
C PHE A 627 35.83 -4.47 -30.76
N ARG A 628 36.53 -5.59 -31.02
CA ARG A 628 37.98 -5.54 -31.26
C ARG A 628 38.29 -4.85 -32.60
N SER A 629 37.67 -5.31 -33.68
CA SER A 629 37.86 -4.79 -35.03
C SER A 629 36.56 -4.84 -35.85
N SER A 630 36.57 -4.28 -37.06
CA SER A 630 35.39 -4.21 -37.93
C SER A 630 34.79 -5.59 -38.27
N ARG A 631 35.62 -6.65 -38.35
CA ARG A 631 35.16 -8.03 -38.63
C ARG A 631 34.45 -8.70 -37.44
N ASP A 632 34.56 -8.08 -36.27
CA ASP A 632 33.95 -8.53 -35.02
C ASP A 632 32.58 -7.87 -34.76
N TYR A 633 32.14 -6.95 -35.63
CA TYR A 633 30.91 -6.17 -35.42
C TYR A 633 29.65 -7.03 -35.64
N ILE A 634 29.22 -7.69 -34.57
CA ILE A 634 28.02 -8.52 -34.52
C ILE A 634 26.76 -7.65 -34.78
N PHE A 635 25.85 -8.13 -35.64
CA PHE A 635 24.58 -7.48 -36.02
C PHE A 635 24.69 -6.13 -36.76
N ARG A 636 25.84 -5.79 -37.34
CA ARG A 636 26.07 -4.50 -38.01
C ARG A 636 24.93 -4.06 -38.95
N ASP A 637 24.58 -4.92 -39.90
CA ASP A 637 23.61 -4.56 -40.94
C ASP A 637 22.18 -4.48 -40.38
N GLU A 638 21.85 -5.33 -39.41
CA GLU A 638 20.55 -5.31 -38.73
C GLU A 638 20.39 -4.04 -37.88
N ILE A 639 21.41 -3.65 -37.13
CA ILE A 639 21.41 -2.43 -36.31
C ILE A 639 21.18 -1.21 -37.21
N GLU A 640 21.83 -1.15 -38.37
CA GLU A 640 21.61 -0.05 -39.32
C GLU A 640 20.17 -0.05 -39.87
N ALA A 641 19.59 -1.22 -40.14
CA ALA A 641 18.20 -1.34 -40.53
C ALA A 641 17.22 -0.95 -39.39
N LEU A 642 17.57 -1.20 -38.13
CA LEU A 642 16.78 -0.81 -36.95
C LEU A 642 16.86 0.70 -36.71
N ARG A 643 18.03 1.32 -36.90
CA ARG A 643 18.21 2.78 -36.81
C ARG A 643 17.36 3.53 -37.82
N LYS A 644 17.27 3.02 -39.05
CA LYS A 644 16.42 3.59 -40.10
C LYS A 644 14.92 3.51 -39.75
N ARG A 645 14.52 2.44 -39.04
CA ARG A 645 13.13 2.21 -38.61
C ARG A 645 12.76 2.96 -37.33
N ASN A 646 13.72 3.21 -36.44
CA ASN A 646 13.52 3.84 -35.15
C ASN A 646 14.44 5.05 -34.96
N PRO A 647 13.96 6.29 -35.19
CA PRO A 647 14.77 7.49 -35.01
C PRO A 647 15.18 7.75 -33.56
N ARG A 648 14.55 7.07 -32.58
CA ARG A 648 14.90 7.14 -31.15
C ARG A 648 16.06 6.21 -30.78
N LEU A 649 16.49 5.32 -31.68
CA LEU A 649 17.68 4.47 -31.49
C LEU A 649 18.95 5.24 -31.86
N LYS A 650 19.75 5.59 -30.85
CA LYS A 650 21.05 6.26 -30.98
C LYS A 650 22.15 5.23 -30.79
N VAL A 651 22.94 4.99 -31.83
CA VAL A 651 24.00 3.96 -31.81
C VAL A 651 25.36 4.64 -31.86
N SER A 652 26.26 4.24 -30.98
CA SER A 652 27.65 4.65 -30.96
C SER A 652 28.54 3.43 -30.76
N VAL A 653 29.58 3.32 -31.58
CA VAL A 653 30.45 2.13 -31.59
C VAL A 653 31.90 2.60 -31.46
N THR A 654 32.69 1.86 -30.70
CA THR A 654 34.13 2.08 -30.55
C THR A 654 34.91 0.79 -30.78
N MET A 655 36.10 0.90 -31.37
CA MET A 655 36.97 -0.24 -31.64
C MET A 655 38.44 0.13 -31.36
N PRO A 656 39.22 -0.69 -30.64
CA PRO A 656 40.66 -0.46 -30.48
C PRO A 656 41.47 -0.70 -31.75
N GLU A 657 41.07 -1.68 -32.58
CA GLU A 657 41.79 -2.13 -33.77
C GLU A 657 40.85 -2.15 -35.00
N PRO A 658 40.27 -1.02 -35.45
CA PRO A 658 39.24 -1.01 -36.50
C PRO A 658 39.70 -1.60 -37.85
N GLY A 659 41.02 -1.66 -38.08
CA GLY A 659 41.64 -2.18 -39.32
C GLY A 659 41.82 -1.09 -40.39
N GLN A 660 42.13 -1.50 -41.63
CA GLN A 660 42.34 -0.60 -42.78
C GLN A 660 41.04 -0.21 -43.52
N ALA A 661 39.89 -0.75 -43.12
CA ALA A 661 38.60 -0.34 -43.66
C ALA A 661 38.24 1.05 -43.11
N GLY A 662 37.77 1.96 -43.96
CA GLY A 662 37.48 3.36 -43.63
C GLY A 662 36.53 3.53 -42.43
N TRP A 663 37.10 3.55 -41.23
CA TRP A 663 36.43 3.75 -39.95
C TRP A 663 36.51 5.22 -39.56
N ASP A 664 35.36 5.89 -39.56
CA ASP A 664 35.18 7.28 -39.16
C ASP A 664 34.63 7.43 -37.73
N GLY A 665 34.40 6.31 -37.04
CA GLY A 665 33.91 6.26 -35.66
C GLY A 665 35.00 6.44 -34.59
N HIS A 666 34.59 6.35 -33.33
CA HIS A 666 35.52 6.45 -32.20
C HIS A 666 36.52 5.28 -32.20
N THR A 667 37.80 5.56 -31.93
CA THR A 667 38.84 4.54 -31.82
C THR A 667 39.31 4.44 -30.37
N GLY A 668 39.29 3.23 -29.82
CA GLY A 668 39.66 2.95 -28.42
C GLY A 668 38.66 2.06 -27.69
N ARG A 669 38.83 1.97 -26.37
CA ARG A 669 37.87 1.32 -25.45
C ARG A 669 36.77 2.31 -25.07
N ILE A 670 35.72 1.82 -24.41
CA ILE A 670 34.70 2.71 -23.82
C ILE A 670 35.34 3.45 -22.65
N ASP A 671 35.47 4.78 -22.81
CA ASP A 671 35.99 5.70 -21.80
C ASP A 671 34.99 6.84 -21.54
N ALA A 672 35.30 7.73 -20.59
CA ALA A 672 34.45 8.86 -20.25
C ALA A 672 34.19 9.80 -21.43
N ARG A 673 35.16 9.95 -22.34
CA ARG A 673 35.03 10.83 -23.52
C ARG A 673 33.99 10.25 -24.49
N PHE A 674 34.07 8.96 -24.76
CA PHE A 674 33.12 8.25 -25.60
C PHE A 674 31.71 8.30 -25.01
N VAL A 675 31.54 8.03 -23.71
CA VAL A 675 30.23 8.06 -23.06
C VAL A 675 29.62 9.46 -23.09
N ARG A 676 30.38 10.51 -22.76
CA ARG A 676 29.87 11.90 -22.80
C ARG A 676 29.50 12.35 -24.21
N ALA A 677 30.23 11.90 -25.24
CA ALA A 677 29.91 12.22 -26.62
C ALA A 677 28.65 11.51 -27.11
N ALA A 678 28.47 10.24 -26.72
CA ALA A 678 27.31 9.44 -27.10
C ALA A 678 26.04 9.79 -26.30
N VAL A 679 26.20 10.13 -25.02
CA VAL A 679 25.11 10.35 -24.06
C VAL A 679 25.50 11.50 -23.10
N PRO A 680 25.33 12.77 -23.50
CA PRO A 680 25.75 13.93 -22.70
C PRO A 680 25.09 13.98 -21.30
N ASP A 681 23.87 13.47 -21.18
CA ASP A 681 23.02 13.45 -19.99
C ASP A 681 22.91 12.05 -19.33
N VAL A 682 23.98 11.24 -19.44
CA VAL A 682 24.03 9.84 -18.96
C VAL A 682 23.51 9.61 -17.53
N VAL A 683 23.60 10.61 -16.65
CA VAL A 683 23.14 10.58 -15.26
C VAL A 683 21.62 10.47 -15.10
N LEU A 684 20.83 10.77 -16.14
CA LEU A 684 19.37 10.70 -16.14
C LEU A 684 18.84 9.32 -16.57
N HIS A 685 19.72 8.43 -17.02
CA HIS A 685 19.33 7.20 -17.70
C HIS A 685 19.75 5.97 -16.93
N ARG A 686 18.93 4.91 -17.07
CA ARG A 686 19.28 3.60 -16.57
C ARG A 686 20.31 2.93 -17.50
N ALA A 687 21.40 2.42 -16.95
CA ALA A 687 22.48 1.80 -17.72
C ALA A 687 22.45 0.27 -17.57
N HIS A 688 22.61 -0.46 -18.67
CA HIS A 688 22.70 -1.93 -18.70
C HIS A 688 24.00 -2.31 -19.40
N ILE A 689 24.86 -3.06 -18.72
CA ILE A 689 26.19 -3.42 -19.21
C ILE A 689 26.30 -4.94 -19.33
N CYS A 690 26.70 -5.42 -20.50
CA CYS A 690 27.02 -6.83 -20.67
C CYS A 690 28.23 -7.00 -21.61
N GLY A 691 29.19 -7.82 -21.22
CA GLY A 691 30.42 -8.06 -21.95
C GLY A 691 31.49 -8.73 -21.10
N PRO A 692 32.75 -8.73 -21.55
CA PRO A 692 33.87 -9.25 -20.76
C PRO A 692 34.02 -8.50 -19.43
N THR A 693 34.30 -9.21 -18.33
CA THR A 693 34.43 -8.61 -16.98
C THR A 693 35.36 -7.39 -16.93
N PRO A 694 36.58 -7.41 -17.54
CA PRO A 694 37.45 -6.23 -17.53
C PRO A 694 36.84 -5.00 -18.20
N MET A 695 36.01 -5.19 -19.23
CA MET A 695 35.29 -4.09 -19.85
C MET A 695 34.18 -3.60 -18.92
N MET A 696 33.40 -4.51 -18.36
CA MET A 696 32.26 -4.14 -17.53
C MET A 696 32.67 -3.37 -16.27
N ASP A 697 33.76 -3.80 -15.61
CA ASP A 697 34.32 -3.10 -14.45
C ASP A 697 34.80 -1.69 -14.81
N ALA A 698 35.50 -1.55 -15.94
CA ALA A 698 35.96 -0.25 -16.43
C ALA A 698 34.80 0.69 -16.79
N VAL A 699 33.77 0.19 -17.47
CA VAL A 699 32.58 0.98 -17.81
C VAL A 699 31.81 1.38 -16.56
N LYS A 700 31.66 0.48 -15.58
CA LYS A 700 31.01 0.81 -14.31
C LYS A 700 31.75 1.95 -13.59
N ALA A 701 33.08 1.88 -13.53
CA ALA A 701 33.90 2.95 -12.94
C ALA A 701 33.68 4.28 -13.67
N VAL A 702 33.71 4.27 -15.00
CA VAL A 702 33.43 5.46 -15.82
C VAL A 702 32.04 6.04 -15.51
N LEU A 703 30.98 5.23 -15.46
CA LEU A 703 29.63 5.72 -15.19
C LEU A 703 29.50 6.32 -13.78
N LEU A 704 30.14 5.71 -12.78
CA LEU A 704 30.18 6.25 -11.41
C LEU A 704 30.92 7.60 -11.36
N ASP A 705 32.07 7.71 -12.02
CA ASP A 705 32.84 8.95 -12.12
C ASP A 705 32.09 10.06 -12.86
N LEU A 706 31.22 9.67 -13.81
CA LEU A 706 30.32 10.58 -14.52
C LEU A 706 29.09 11.00 -13.68
N GLY A 707 28.89 10.40 -12.50
CA GLY A 707 27.81 10.74 -11.57
C GLY A 707 26.55 9.89 -11.71
N VAL A 708 26.59 8.77 -12.45
CA VAL A 708 25.44 7.86 -12.54
C VAL A 708 25.24 7.15 -11.19
N PRO A 709 24.05 7.20 -10.57
CA PRO A 709 23.81 6.52 -9.31
C PRO A 709 23.99 5.00 -9.44
N ALA A 710 24.66 4.38 -8.47
CA ALA A 710 24.97 2.93 -8.50
C ALA A 710 23.73 2.04 -8.71
N GLY A 711 22.57 2.42 -8.14
CA GLY A 711 21.31 1.68 -8.31
C GLY A 711 20.72 1.71 -9.73
N GLN A 712 21.18 2.62 -10.59
CA GLN A 712 20.77 2.72 -11.99
C GLN A 712 21.65 1.89 -12.94
N ILE A 713 22.78 1.36 -12.44
CA ILE A 713 23.72 0.54 -13.22
C ILE A 713 23.38 -0.94 -13.01
N ARG A 714 22.98 -1.62 -14.08
CA ARG A 714 22.74 -3.07 -14.10
C ARG A 714 23.81 -3.75 -14.94
N MET A 715 24.25 -4.92 -14.51
CA MET A 715 25.34 -5.65 -15.16
C MET A 715 25.01 -7.14 -15.25
N GLU A 716 25.39 -7.79 -16.34
CA GLU A 716 25.32 -9.25 -16.51
C GLU A 716 26.64 -9.79 -17.07
N ALA A 717 27.26 -10.71 -16.34
CA ALA A 717 28.51 -11.36 -16.72
C ALA A 717 28.27 -12.71 -17.40
N PHE A 718 28.88 -12.91 -18.56
CA PHE A 718 28.90 -14.20 -19.25
C PHE A 718 30.15 -14.98 -18.88
N GLY A 719 30.00 -16.01 -18.05
CA GLY A 719 31.09 -16.93 -17.67
C GLY A 719 32.25 -16.23 -16.97
N THR A 720 32.41 -16.43 -15.66
CA THR A 720 33.59 -15.91 -14.98
C THR A 720 34.82 -16.76 -15.33
N ASP A 721 35.82 -16.12 -15.92
CA ASP A 721 37.21 -16.52 -15.70
C ASP A 721 37.49 -16.40 -14.20
N ARG A 722 37.42 -17.53 -13.49
CA ARG A 722 38.19 -17.76 -12.26
C ARG A 722 38.25 -19.19 -11.76
N ARG A 723 37.57 -20.16 -12.40
CA ARG A 723 37.78 -21.58 -12.05
C ARG A 723 37.58 -22.50 -13.24
N ASP A 724 38.68 -23.11 -13.66
CA ASP A 724 38.68 -24.20 -14.64
C ASP A 724 37.78 -25.35 -14.14
N PRO A 725 36.65 -25.64 -14.80
CA PRO A 725 35.73 -26.70 -14.41
C PRO A 725 36.32 -28.11 -14.60
N THR A 726 37.51 -28.24 -15.18
CA THR A 726 38.25 -29.51 -15.33
C THR A 726 39.31 -29.71 -14.25
N LYS A 727 39.66 -28.68 -13.45
CA LYS A 727 40.49 -28.86 -12.26
C LYS A 727 39.73 -29.65 -11.20
N LYS A 728 39.99 -30.95 -11.13
CA LYS A 728 39.62 -31.85 -10.01
C LYS A 728 40.38 -31.50 -8.71
N GLY A 729 40.47 -30.23 -8.35
CA GLY A 729 41.30 -29.73 -7.24
C GLY A 729 40.89 -30.27 -5.86
N GLY A 730 39.67 -30.79 -5.71
CA GLY A 730 39.17 -31.24 -4.42
C GLY A 730 39.54 -32.66 -4.00
N ARG A 731 39.78 -33.61 -4.92
CA ARG A 731 39.82 -35.05 -4.53
C ARG A 731 41.02 -35.44 -3.67
N SER A 732 42.12 -34.69 -3.73
CA SER A 732 43.34 -34.89 -2.94
C SER A 732 43.52 -33.86 -1.82
N GLY A 733 42.59 -32.92 -1.66
CA GLY A 733 42.64 -31.90 -0.61
C GLY A 733 42.48 -32.49 0.79
N LYS A 734 43.08 -31.82 1.79
CA LYS A 734 42.91 -32.15 3.21
C LYS A 734 41.42 -32.09 3.56
N ILE A 735 40.95 -33.05 4.36
CA ILE A 735 39.58 -33.05 4.86
C ILE A 735 39.49 -31.98 5.95
N VAL A 736 38.67 -30.95 5.72
CA VAL A 736 38.42 -29.83 6.63
C VAL A 736 37.14 -29.99 7.43
N GLY A 737 36.27 -30.92 7.02
CA GLY A 737 35.02 -31.24 7.72
C GLY A 737 34.17 -32.25 6.93
N LYS A 738 32.85 -32.20 7.14
CA LYS A 738 31.86 -33.08 6.51
C LYS A 738 30.69 -32.27 5.96
N VAL A 739 30.34 -32.54 4.71
CA VAL A 739 29.12 -32.01 4.06
C VAL A 739 28.00 -33.03 4.23
N THR A 740 26.93 -32.66 4.92
CA THR A 740 25.76 -33.53 5.15
C THR A 740 24.56 -33.01 4.36
N PHE A 741 23.96 -33.90 3.57
CA PHE A 741 22.80 -33.64 2.72
C PHE A 741 21.56 -34.24 3.39
N LEU A 742 20.74 -33.39 4.01
CA LEU A 742 19.70 -33.80 4.96
C LEU A 742 18.57 -34.60 4.29
N ASP A 743 18.18 -34.23 3.08
CA ASP A 743 17.05 -34.85 2.37
C ASP A 743 17.44 -36.24 1.86
N SER A 744 18.65 -36.35 1.30
CA SER A 744 19.20 -37.63 0.83
C SER A 744 19.80 -38.50 1.93
N ARG A 745 19.97 -37.96 3.15
CA ARG A 745 20.66 -38.58 4.30
C ARG A 745 22.07 -39.10 3.98
N LYS A 746 22.74 -38.45 3.03
CA LYS A 746 24.11 -38.80 2.61
C LYS A 746 25.09 -37.77 3.17
N SER A 747 26.36 -38.18 3.29
CA SER A 747 27.43 -37.26 3.68
C SER A 747 28.70 -37.52 2.88
N ALA A 748 29.40 -36.46 2.53
CA ALA A 748 30.69 -36.50 1.85
C ALA A 748 31.76 -35.76 2.67
N PRO A 749 33.04 -36.14 2.59
CA PRO A 749 34.10 -35.36 3.20
C PRO A 749 34.19 -33.96 2.56
N ALA A 750 34.16 -32.91 3.37
CA ALA A 750 34.46 -31.55 2.94
C ALA A 750 35.98 -31.44 2.77
N ARG A 751 36.43 -31.25 1.54
CA ARG A 751 37.86 -31.13 1.22
C ARG A 751 38.20 -29.69 0.92
N GLU A 752 39.36 -29.26 1.39
CA GLU A 752 39.87 -27.91 1.13
C GLU A 752 39.88 -27.61 -0.38
N GLY A 753 39.31 -26.47 -0.76
CA GLY A 753 39.16 -26.06 -2.16
C GLY A 753 38.12 -26.86 -2.95
N ALA A 754 37.30 -27.72 -2.35
CA ALA A 754 36.15 -28.37 -3.00
C ALA A 754 34.85 -27.60 -2.70
N THR A 755 33.97 -27.50 -3.68
CA THR A 755 32.65 -26.88 -3.47
C THR A 755 31.64 -27.88 -2.92
N VAL A 756 30.54 -27.38 -2.35
CA VAL A 756 29.38 -28.20 -1.95
C VAL A 756 28.85 -29.01 -3.13
N LEU A 757 28.86 -28.45 -4.33
CA LEU A 757 28.44 -29.15 -5.55
C LEU A 757 29.39 -30.29 -5.93
N ASP A 758 30.70 -30.14 -5.72
CA ASP A 758 31.69 -31.21 -5.92
C ASP A 758 31.45 -32.35 -4.91
N ALA A 759 31.26 -32.01 -3.64
CA ALA A 759 30.97 -32.96 -2.57
C ALA A 759 29.67 -33.74 -2.84
N ALA A 760 28.63 -33.09 -3.35
CA ALA A 760 27.38 -33.73 -3.74
C ALA A 760 27.59 -34.73 -4.89
N GLY A 761 28.40 -34.36 -5.88
CA GLY A 761 28.75 -35.22 -7.01
C GLY A 761 29.45 -36.52 -6.59
N ASP A 762 30.36 -36.45 -5.62
CA ASP A 762 31.10 -37.62 -5.14
C ASP A 762 30.20 -38.69 -4.48
N VAL A 763 29.11 -38.29 -3.82
CA VAL A 763 28.13 -39.20 -3.19
C VAL A 763 26.85 -39.41 -4.02
N LYS A 764 26.85 -38.94 -5.27
CA LYS A 764 25.70 -39.00 -6.19
C LYS A 764 24.44 -38.39 -5.57
N VAL A 765 24.59 -37.26 -4.88
CA VAL A 765 23.49 -36.35 -4.49
C VAL A 765 23.30 -35.36 -5.61
N ARG A 766 22.05 -35.18 -6.04
CA ARG A 766 21.74 -34.34 -7.18
C ARG A 766 21.40 -32.93 -6.70
N ILE A 767 22.30 -31.99 -6.95
CA ILE A 767 22.03 -30.56 -6.87
C ILE A 767 22.00 -30.01 -8.29
N ASP A 768 20.87 -29.41 -8.69
CA ASP A 768 20.74 -28.84 -10.02
C ASP A 768 21.77 -27.71 -10.21
N SER A 769 22.42 -27.63 -11.37
CA SER A 769 23.41 -26.58 -11.65
C SER A 769 23.48 -26.27 -13.14
N ALA A 770 23.64 -24.98 -13.47
CA ALA A 770 23.74 -24.52 -14.86
C ALA A 770 25.04 -23.73 -15.12
N CYS A 771 25.16 -22.49 -14.63
CA CYS A 771 26.30 -21.63 -14.97
C CYS A 771 27.61 -22.00 -14.27
N ARG A 772 27.52 -22.57 -13.06
CA ARG A 772 28.67 -22.84 -12.15
C ARG A 772 29.58 -21.64 -11.86
N SER A 773 29.11 -20.42 -12.14
CA SER A 773 29.83 -19.16 -11.94
C SER A 773 29.20 -18.27 -10.86
N GLY A 774 28.19 -18.77 -10.14
CA GLY A 774 27.51 -17.99 -9.09
C GLY A 774 26.45 -16.98 -9.57
N THR A 775 26.12 -16.97 -10.86
CA THR A 775 25.26 -15.93 -11.47
C THR A 775 23.85 -16.38 -11.86
N CYS A 776 23.57 -17.68 -11.99
CA CYS A 776 22.25 -18.19 -12.44
C CYS A 776 21.30 -18.66 -11.33
N GLY A 777 21.79 -18.88 -10.11
CA GLY A 777 20.99 -19.32 -8.96
C GLY A 777 20.48 -20.76 -9.01
N THR A 778 20.73 -21.52 -10.09
CA THR A 778 20.19 -22.89 -10.24
C THR A 778 20.70 -23.85 -9.16
N CYS A 779 21.92 -23.63 -8.66
CA CYS A 779 22.52 -24.44 -7.59
C CYS A 779 22.23 -23.91 -6.18
N MET A 780 21.19 -23.09 -6.02
CA MET A 780 20.83 -22.54 -4.73
C MET A 780 20.30 -23.65 -3.83
N VAL A 781 20.88 -23.76 -2.63
CA VAL A 781 20.52 -24.74 -1.61
C VAL A 781 20.55 -24.06 -0.25
N LYS A 782 19.74 -24.53 0.70
CA LYS A 782 19.67 -23.93 2.03
C LYS A 782 20.73 -24.53 2.95
N LEU A 783 21.56 -23.68 3.55
CA LEU A 783 22.51 -24.05 4.60
C LEU A 783 21.79 -23.99 5.95
N ARG A 784 21.72 -25.14 6.65
CA ARG A 784 21.10 -25.25 7.98
C ARG A 784 22.10 -24.96 9.10
N THR A 785 23.30 -25.51 9.00
CA THR A 785 24.35 -25.34 10.00
C THR A 785 25.72 -25.30 9.32
N GLY A 786 26.69 -24.65 9.98
CA GLY A 786 28.06 -24.50 9.48
C GLY A 786 28.29 -23.19 8.71
N LYS A 787 29.49 -23.06 8.13
CA LYS A 787 29.92 -21.87 7.36
C LYS A 787 30.52 -22.28 6.03
N VAL A 788 30.25 -21.44 5.02
CA VAL A 788 30.84 -21.59 3.68
C VAL A 788 31.40 -20.26 3.21
N HIS A 789 32.46 -20.31 2.43
CA HIS A 789 32.97 -19.18 1.68
C HIS A 789 32.45 -19.25 0.24
N MET A 790 31.99 -18.13 -0.32
CA MET A 790 31.53 -18.03 -1.71
C MET A 790 32.22 -16.86 -2.42
N ALA A 791 32.99 -17.16 -3.46
CA ALA A 791 33.70 -16.16 -4.25
C ALA A 791 32.76 -15.27 -5.09
N VAL A 792 31.62 -15.82 -5.54
CA VAL A 792 30.59 -15.10 -6.30
C VAL A 792 29.21 -15.44 -5.73
N GLN A 793 28.39 -14.42 -5.48
CA GLN A 793 27.06 -14.55 -4.86
C GLN A 793 25.97 -13.78 -5.61
N ASP A 794 26.22 -13.43 -6.87
CA ASP A 794 25.40 -12.50 -7.65
C ASP A 794 23.96 -12.98 -7.86
N ALA A 795 23.75 -14.29 -7.81
CA ALA A 795 22.42 -14.89 -7.96
C ALA A 795 21.59 -14.91 -6.66
N LEU A 796 22.16 -14.53 -5.52
CA LEU A 796 21.44 -14.45 -4.25
C LEU A 796 20.96 -13.01 -4.04
N SER A 797 19.67 -12.85 -3.72
CA SER A 797 19.17 -11.60 -3.15
C SER A 797 19.66 -11.42 -1.70
N ASP A 798 19.52 -10.21 -1.16
CA ASP A 798 19.85 -9.97 0.25
C ASP A 798 18.99 -10.83 1.19
N GLY A 799 17.71 -11.06 0.84
CA GLY A 799 16.82 -11.96 1.57
C GLY A 799 17.27 -13.42 1.51
N ASP A 800 17.72 -13.90 0.34
CA ASP A 800 18.24 -15.26 0.20
C ASP A 800 19.47 -15.48 1.12
N ARG A 801 20.35 -14.47 1.23
CA ARG A 801 21.51 -14.50 2.13
C ARG A 801 21.09 -14.54 3.59
N GLU A 802 20.12 -13.70 3.99
CA GLU A 802 19.59 -13.65 5.36
C GLU A 802 18.89 -14.97 5.75
N ASP A 803 18.19 -15.60 4.81
CA ASP A 803 17.49 -16.88 4.99
C ASP A 803 18.42 -18.10 4.95
N GLY A 804 19.73 -17.89 4.76
CA GLY A 804 20.76 -18.92 4.79
C GLY A 804 20.88 -19.72 3.50
N TYR A 805 20.43 -19.19 2.35
CA TYR A 805 20.68 -19.82 1.06
C TYR A 805 22.11 -19.57 0.57
N ILE A 806 22.68 -20.60 -0.06
CA ILE A 806 24.03 -20.58 -0.63
C ILE A 806 24.00 -21.10 -2.06
N LEU A 807 25.00 -20.74 -2.86
CA LEU A 807 25.18 -21.28 -4.21
C LEU A 807 26.16 -22.45 -4.15
N ALA A 808 25.66 -23.69 -4.23
CA ALA A 808 26.48 -24.90 -4.08
C ALA A 808 27.69 -24.96 -5.02
N CYS A 809 27.61 -24.33 -6.20
CA CYS A 809 28.73 -24.28 -7.16
C CYS A 809 29.85 -23.28 -6.81
N GLN A 810 29.62 -22.41 -5.82
CA GLN A 810 30.60 -21.44 -5.32
C GLN A 810 30.93 -21.65 -3.84
N ALA A 811 30.07 -22.35 -3.10
CA ALA A 811 30.19 -22.56 -1.67
C ALA A 811 31.29 -23.57 -1.35
N GLU A 812 32.35 -23.11 -0.70
CA GLU A 812 33.43 -23.93 -0.15
C GLU A 812 33.21 -24.08 1.37
N PRO A 813 33.03 -25.30 1.90
CA PRO A 813 32.83 -25.49 3.34
C PRO A 813 34.09 -25.15 4.14
N GLU A 814 33.91 -24.39 5.23
CA GLU A 814 34.99 -24.04 6.18
C GLU A 814 35.09 -25.05 7.35
N GLY A 815 34.30 -26.12 7.30
CA GLY A 815 34.17 -27.12 8.37
C GLY A 815 32.98 -28.05 8.11
N ASP A 816 32.36 -28.55 9.17
CA ASP A 816 31.13 -29.33 9.08
C ASP A 816 29.95 -28.43 8.67
N VAL A 817 29.20 -28.85 7.65
CA VAL A 817 28.03 -28.13 7.11
C VAL A 817 26.87 -29.09 6.86
N GLU A 818 25.65 -28.62 7.10
CA GLU A 818 24.41 -29.35 6.82
C GLU A 818 23.51 -28.56 5.87
N LEU A 819 22.99 -29.23 4.85
CA LEU A 819 22.28 -28.62 3.73
C LEU A 819 20.96 -29.35 3.43
N GLU A 820 19.95 -28.62 2.97
CA GLU A 820 18.71 -29.19 2.43
C GLU A 820 18.90 -29.57 0.96
N ALA A 821 19.42 -30.78 0.71
CA ALA A 821 19.67 -31.34 -0.63
C ALA A 821 19.78 -32.88 -0.67
#